data_AF-A0A849T1I3-F1
#
_entry.id   AF-A0A849T1I3-F1
#
_cell.length_a   1.000
_cell.length_b   1.000
_cell.length_c   1.000
_cell.angle_alpha   90.00
_cell.angle_beta   90.00
_cell.angle_gamma   90.00
#
_symmetry.space_group_name_H-M   'P 1'
#
loop_
_entity.id
_entity.type
_entity.pdbx_description
1 polymer ?
#
loop_
_entity_poly.entity_id
_entity_poly.type
_entity_poly.pdbx_seq_one_letter_code
_entity_poly.pdbx_strand_id
1 'polypeptide(L)'
;MTNLSSQKSLSPKLGVLLPALLAAISLSSCAMFESKNDRANPANATSQNSETIPARLETARQNAAEIDQLTRSAEDALGVNDIETAAQNFQALEKSNPGNLRAAEGLRRVEARRRHILMLQELKGLLGKSDEDEQRAATKLREILIENPDNMEARAIYKALTAKHDARLAESLRKHLVYKTPISLQFRDVSLKVMIEALAKGTKVNFILDQEISNEQKATLFVNQVSLEDALDLLVQTNQLRKKILDDHTVIIYPNTSLKLREYQDLVVRSFYLEYADPKMVGGLLTTMLGIKQVQTDDRLPMIMVKDNPDIMPLVEKLIASQDVPDPEVMLELEVVEISRTKILNAGITWPNQLTVITPTTTSGSGVTTSAALTLAGLQAITGGLIGVSPNPSLIFQGQNNAVNLLSNPRIRVKNKDKAKIMIGDRIPIVTSNVSSTGTIAENVQYIDVGLKLEVEPIISLGGDVSIKVNLDVSTKGASVKTASGNQLFQIGTRSTSTQLRLKDGETQVLAGLISDSDTKNIGKLPGLGDMPLLGRLFSNNADQKDKTEIVLSITPHIIRERQTPTAATTEYWIGSEAQVGREFRAPMTREGISKLFVPGIAPAAPAPAAPPTDNKPQNLNIPLPADLLSPFTPPAGNP
;
A
#
# COMPACT_ATOMS: atom_id res chain seq x y z
N MET A 1 16.92 -45.30 -48.10
CA MET A 1 18.34 -45.00 -47.78
C MET A 1 18.69 -45.69 -46.48
N THR A 2 19.61 -46.63 -46.63
CA THR A 2 20.24 -47.52 -45.66
C THR A 2 21.04 -46.76 -44.60
N ASN A 3 20.89 -47.10 -43.32
CA ASN A 3 21.86 -48.00 -42.67
C ASN A 3 21.40 -48.52 -41.30
N LEU A 4 21.31 -49.84 -41.23
CA LEU A 4 21.40 -50.69 -40.04
C LEU A 4 22.79 -50.56 -39.41
N SER A 5 22.89 -50.75 -38.08
CA SER A 5 23.62 -51.87 -37.43
C SER A 5 23.72 -51.58 -35.91
N SER A 6 23.08 -52.38 -35.04
CA SER A 6 23.58 -53.68 -34.48
C SER A 6 24.56 -53.41 -33.32
N GLN A 7 24.53 -54.00 -32.12
CA GLN A 7 23.83 -55.10 -31.42
C GLN A 7 24.23 -54.91 -29.93
N LYS A 8 23.34 -55.03 -28.93
CA LYS A 8 22.93 -56.23 -28.18
C LYS A 8 24.06 -56.93 -27.38
N SER A 9 23.70 -57.37 -26.16
CA SER A 9 24.37 -58.40 -25.29
C SER A 9 25.39 -57.85 -24.28
N LEU A 10 25.44 -58.17 -22.98
CA LEU A 10 24.71 -59.08 -22.08
C LEU A 10 25.12 -58.69 -20.63
N SER A 11 24.20 -58.77 -19.66
CA SER A 11 24.53 -59.00 -18.24
C SER A 11 24.82 -60.50 -18.03
N PRO A 12 25.56 -61.00 -17.00
CA PRO A 12 25.07 -60.96 -15.61
C PRO A 12 26.11 -60.99 -14.44
N LYS A 13 25.62 -60.55 -13.28
CA LYS A 13 25.88 -60.94 -11.86
C LYS A 13 27.04 -61.90 -11.51
N LEU A 14 27.91 -61.44 -10.60
CA LEU A 14 28.40 -62.06 -9.34
C LEU A 14 29.45 -61.07 -8.76
N GLY A 15 29.60 -60.70 -7.49
CA GLY A 15 29.04 -61.11 -6.21
C GLY A 15 30.07 -60.72 -5.13
N VAL A 16 29.65 -59.87 -4.18
CA VAL A 16 30.08 -59.81 -2.76
C VAL A 16 31.53 -59.38 -2.42
N LEU A 17 31.68 -58.18 -1.81
CA LEU A 17 32.36 -57.97 -0.50
C LEU A 17 32.24 -56.52 0.01
N LEU A 18 31.46 -56.39 1.10
CA LEU A 18 31.45 -55.46 2.26
C LEU A 18 31.77 -53.94 2.18
N PRO A 19 31.10 -53.12 3.03
CA PRO A 19 31.06 -51.66 2.96
C PRO A 19 31.95 -50.97 4.00
N ALA A 20 32.57 -49.85 3.63
CA ALA A 20 33.06 -48.84 4.56
C ALA A 20 33.30 -47.52 3.81
N LEU A 21 32.30 -46.65 3.73
CA LEU A 21 32.57 -45.22 3.61
C LEU A 21 31.53 -44.45 4.41
N LEU A 22 32.00 -44.02 5.57
CA LEU A 22 31.32 -43.32 6.62
C LEU A 22 31.04 -41.87 6.20
N ALA A 23 29.95 -41.36 6.74
CA ALA A 23 29.48 -39.98 6.68
C ALA A 23 30.58 -38.94 7.02
N ALA A 24 30.71 -37.91 6.18
CA ALA A 24 31.30 -36.61 6.54
C ALA A 24 31.10 -35.57 5.41
N ILE A 25 29.87 -35.12 5.16
CA ILE A 25 29.62 -33.86 4.43
C ILE A 25 28.46 -33.13 5.10
N SER A 26 28.76 -32.46 6.21
CA SER A 26 28.14 -31.19 6.60
C SER A 26 28.76 -30.75 7.91
N LEU A 27 29.58 -29.70 7.89
CA LEU A 27 29.61 -28.64 8.90
C LEU A 27 30.78 -27.69 8.61
N SER A 28 30.40 -26.43 8.46
CA SER A 28 31.15 -25.23 8.83
C SER A 28 32.39 -24.86 8.04
N SER A 29 32.13 -24.11 6.97
CA SER A 29 32.91 -22.92 6.62
C SER A 29 32.97 -21.96 7.81
N CYS A 30 34.07 -21.99 8.55
CA CYS A 30 34.54 -20.87 9.35
C CYS A 30 36.07 -20.99 9.51
N ALA A 31 36.75 -19.85 9.50
CA ALA A 31 38.21 -19.66 9.56
C ALA A 31 38.97 -19.78 8.22
N MET A 32 39.23 -18.63 7.60
CA MET A 32 40.45 -18.31 6.84
C MET A 32 40.48 -16.80 6.61
N PHE A 33 41.09 -16.05 7.54
CA PHE A 33 41.70 -14.75 7.21
C PHE A 33 42.85 -14.49 8.18
N GLU A 34 44.05 -14.90 7.76
CA GLU A 34 45.32 -14.66 8.43
C GLU A 34 45.91 -13.38 7.80
N SER A 35 46.01 -12.28 8.56
CA SER A 35 46.77 -11.09 8.17
C SER A 35 48.05 -11.01 8.99
N LYS A 36 49.17 -10.98 8.27
CA LYS A 36 50.54 -11.06 8.77
C LYS A 36 51.15 -9.65 8.74
N ASN A 37 51.14 -8.93 9.87
CA ASN A 37 52.13 -7.89 10.22
C ASN A 37 51.80 -7.31 11.60
N ASP A 38 52.64 -7.57 12.60
CA ASP A 38 53.52 -6.51 13.12
C ASP A 38 54.44 -7.05 14.21
N ARG A 39 55.74 -6.80 14.00
CA ARG A 39 56.81 -6.92 15.00
C ARG A 39 56.78 -5.67 15.87
N ALA A 40 56.44 -5.79 17.15
CA ALA A 40 56.83 -4.81 18.16
C ALA A 40 56.89 -5.40 19.58
N ASN A 41 58.12 -5.43 20.12
CA ASN A 41 58.51 -5.36 21.54
C ASN A 41 58.17 -6.50 22.54
N PRO A 42 59.13 -7.37 22.89
CA PRO A 42 58.99 -8.36 23.97
C PRO A 42 59.58 -7.84 25.29
N ALA A 43 59.02 -6.76 25.87
CA ALA A 43 59.57 -6.20 27.10
C ALA A 43 58.53 -5.75 28.16
N ASN A 44 57.25 -6.12 28.00
CA ASN A 44 56.23 -5.87 29.04
C ASN A 44 55.16 -6.98 29.13
N ALA A 45 55.56 -8.24 28.89
CA ALA A 45 54.66 -9.40 28.96
C ALA A 45 54.99 -10.31 30.15
N THR A 46 55.25 -9.73 31.33
CA THR A 46 55.50 -10.52 32.55
C THR A 46 54.83 -9.89 33.75
N SER A 47 53.49 -9.86 33.74
CA SER A 47 52.67 -9.87 34.98
C SER A 47 51.15 -10.07 34.76
N GLN A 48 50.66 -10.54 33.61
CA GLN A 48 49.23 -10.89 33.45
C GLN A 48 49.01 -12.09 32.52
N ASN A 49 49.50 -13.27 32.90
CA ASN A 49 49.19 -14.53 32.22
C ASN A 49 48.68 -15.55 33.24
N SER A 50 47.50 -15.30 33.79
CA SER A 50 46.67 -16.31 34.46
C SER A 50 45.17 -16.04 34.25
N GLU A 51 44.77 -15.56 33.07
CA GLU A 51 43.36 -15.52 32.70
C GLU A 51 42.99 -16.81 31.96
N THR A 52 42.05 -17.55 32.54
CA THR A 52 41.48 -18.78 32.02
C THR A 52 40.81 -18.52 30.65
N ILE A 53 40.75 -19.52 29.77
CA ILE A 53 40.03 -19.45 28.46
C ILE A 53 38.64 -18.76 28.56
N PRO A 54 37.80 -19.00 29.59
CA PRO A 54 36.55 -18.26 29.78
C PRO A 54 36.72 -16.74 29.98
N ALA A 55 37.75 -16.26 30.66
CA ALA A 55 37.98 -14.83 30.86
C ALA A 55 38.29 -14.10 29.55
N ARG A 56 39.11 -14.71 28.67
CA ARG A 56 39.37 -14.16 27.32
C ARG A 56 38.12 -14.12 26.45
N LEU A 57 37.23 -15.11 26.58
CA LEU A 57 35.95 -15.13 25.87
C LEU A 57 35.00 -14.04 26.40
N GLU A 58 35.00 -13.79 27.71
CA GLU A 58 34.23 -12.72 28.35
C GLU A 58 34.69 -11.35 27.85
N THR A 59 36.01 -11.09 27.86
CA THR A 59 36.59 -9.83 27.36
C THR A 59 36.33 -9.65 25.85
N ALA A 60 36.41 -10.72 25.06
CA ALA A 60 36.08 -10.67 23.63
C ALA A 60 34.58 -10.37 23.38
N ARG A 61 33.68 -10.90 24.22
CA ARG A 61 32.25 -10.59 24.17
C ARG A 61 31.95 -9.15 24.57
N GLN A 62 32.61 -8.63 25.59
CA GLN A 62 32.48 -7.24 26.02
C GLN A 62 32.95 -6.28 24.92
N ASN A 63 34.11 -6.53 24.32
CA ASN A 63 34.62 -5.74 23.21
C ASN A 63 33.69 -5.80 21.98
N ALA A 64 33.13 -6.98 21.66
CA ALA A 64 32.18 -7.12 20.56
C ALA A 64 30.86 -6.36 20.82
N ALA A 65 30.35 -6.41 22.05
CA ALA A 65 29.15 -5.67 22.44
C ALA A 65 29.35 -4.15 22.39
N GLU A 66 30.52 -3.66 22.84
CA GLU A 66 30.89 -2.25 22.76
C GLU A 66 31.01 -1.77 21.30
N ILE A 67 31.65 -2.57 20.43
CA ILE A 67 31.73 -2.30 18.99
C ILE A 67 30.34 -2.20 18.38
N ASP A 68 29.45 -3.15 18.66
CA ASP A 68 28.09 -3.15 18.13
C ASP A 68 27.27 -1.96 18.66
N GLN A 69 27.44 -1.59 19.94
CA GLN A 69 26.76 -0.44 20.52
C GLN A 69 27.23 0.87 19.90
N LEU A 70 28.55 1.08 19.79
CA LEU A 70 29.12 2.28 19.17
C LEU A 70 28.75 2.37 17.69
N THR A 71 28.80 1.25 16.96
CA THR A 71 28.43 1.21 15.54
C THR A 71 26.96 1.56 15.35
N ARG A 72 26.04 0.96 16.12
CA ARG A 72 24.61 1.30 16.05
C ARG A 72 24.36 2.77 16.39
N SER A 73 24.97 3.27 17.46
CA SER A 73 24.81 4.68 17.83
C SER A 73 25.34 5.64 16.76
N ALA A 74 26.41 5.27 16.04
CA ALA A 74 26.96 6.05 14.95
C ALA A 74 26.06 6.00 13.70
N GLU A 75 25.50 4.83 13.38
CA GLU A 75 24.54 4.65 12.29
C GLU A 75 23.21 5.38 12.55
N ASP A 76 22.71 5.33 13.79
CA ASP A 76 21.53 6.07 14.23
C ASP A 76 21.77 7.59 14.13
N ALA A 77 22.93 8.07 14.58
CA ALA A 77 23.31 9.48 14.47
C ALA A 77 23.39 9.93 12.99
N LEU A 78 23.93 9.09 12.10
CA LEU A 78 23.90 9.35 10.66
C LEU A 78 22.48 9.37 10.10
N GLY A 79 21.58 8.51 10.60
CA GLY A 79 20.16 8.49 10.23
C GLY A 79 19.43 9.78 10.60
N VAL A 80 19.79 10.39 11.74
CA VAL A 80 19.22 11.66 12.23
C VAL A 80 19.95 12.89 11.64
N ASN A 81 20.95 12.69 10.78
CA ASN A 81 21.79 13.72 10.18
C ASN A 81 22.63 14.51 11.22
N ASP A 82 22.93 13.90 12.38
CA ASP A 82 23.86 14.41 13.38
C ASP A 82 25.28 13.88 13.12
N ILE A 83 26.01 14.66 12.32
CA ILE A 83 27.32 14.29 11.78
C ILE A 83 28.42 14.37 12.84
N GLU A 84 28.29 15.25 13.84
CA GLU A 84 29.30 15.42 14.89
C GLU A 84 29.29 14.24 15.85
N THR A 85 28.11 13.82 16.31
CA THR A 85 27.97 12.64 17.17
C THR A 85 28.41 11.37 16.44
N ALA A 86 28.06 11.21 15.15
CA ALA A 86 28.54 10.10 14.34
C ALA A 86 30.06 10.08 14.18
N ALA A 87 30.68 11.24 13.95
CA ALA A 87 32.14 11.38 13.86
C ALA A 87 32.83 10.95 15.15
N GLN A 88 32.32 11.41 16.30
CA GLN A 88 32.87 11.07 17.61
C GLN A 88 32.79 9.57 17.89
N ASN A 89 31.67 8.93 17.58
CA ASN A 89 31.48 7.50 17.80
C ASN A 89 32.37 6.65 16.87
N PHE A 90 32.53 7.02 15.59
CA PHE A 90 33.46 6.33 14.70
C PHE A 90 34.93 6.56 15.06
N GLN A 91 35.30 7.76 15.54
CA GLN A 91 36.64 8.04 16.06
C GLN A 91 36.92 7.28 17.36
N ALA A 92 35.93 7.16 18.25
CA ALA A 92 36.04 6.35 19.46
C ALA A 92 36.22 4.86 19.11
N LEU A 93 35.49 4.37 18.11
CA LEU A 93 35.60 3.01 17.58
C LEU A 93 36.99 2.73 16.97
N GLU A 94 37.55 3.68 16.23
CA GLU A 94 38.90 3.57 15.66
C GLU A 94 39.98 3.61 16.75
N LYS A 95 39.84 4.45 17.76
CA LYS A 95 40.75 4.51 18.92
C LYS A 95 40.71 3.22 19.75
N SER A 96 39.52 2.66 19.95
CA SER A 96 39.34 1.41 20.69
C SER A 96 39.83 0.19 19.91
N ASN A 97 39.79 0.23 18.57
CA ASN A 97 40.20 -0.89 17.73
C ASN A 97 40.87 -0.40 16.42
N PRO A 98 42.20 -0.21 16.44
CA PRO A 98 42.97 0.17 15.26
C PRO A 98 42.87 -0.91 14.18
N GLY A 99 42.37 -0.54 12.98
CA GLY A 99 42.22 -1.47 11.84
C GLY A 99 40.79 -1.96 11.56
N ASN A 100 39.79 -1.48 12.31
CA ASN A 100 38.38 -1.78 12.03
C ASN A 100 37.91 -1.12 10.70
N LEU A 101 37.65 -1.94 9.68
CA LEU A 101 37.20 -1.49 8.36
C LEU A 101 35.91 -0.65 8.43
N ARG A 102 34.97 -1.02 9.30
CA ARG A 102 33.68 -0.31 9.44
C ARG A 102 33.86 1.10 9.98
N ALA A 103 34.79 1.29 10.92
CA ALA A 103 35.10 2.61 11.47
C ALA A 103 35.69 3.53 10.39
N ALA A 104 36.66 3.01 9.61
CA ALA A 104 37.29 3.75 8.53
C ALA A 104 36.30 4.14 7.42
N GLU A 105 35.39 3.23 7.04
CA GLU A 105 34.33 3.52 6.07
C GLU A 105 33.31 4.52 6.62
N GLY A 106 32.93 4.39 7.90
CA GLY A 106 32.06 5.34 8.60
C GLY A 106 32.61 6.76 8.60
N LEU A 107 33.90 6.92 8.91
CA LEU A 107 34.58 8.23 8.87
C LEU A 107 34.60 8.84 7.47
N ARG A 108 34.87 8.05 6.42
CA ARG A 108 34.80 8.53 5.03
C ARG A 108 33.40 9.02 4.65
N ARG A 109 32.35 8.33 5.10
CA ARG A 109 30.95 8.73 4.89
C ARG A 109 30.63 10.04 5.61
N VAL A 110 31.09 10.18 6.86
CA VAL A 110 30.98 11.41 7.66
C VAL A 110 31.67 12.59 6.96
N GLU A 111 32.90 12.39 6.47
CA GLU A 111 33.64 13.42 5.73
C GLU A 111 32.97 13.81 4.42
N ALA A 112 32.49 12.83 3.64
CA ALA A 112 31.71 13.09 2.43
C ALA A 112 30.46 13.92 2.75
N ARG A 113 29.72 13.55 3.81
CA ARG A 113 28.52 14.29 4.24
C ARG A 113 28.84 15.73 4.67
N ARG A 114 29.94 15.94 5.40
CA ARG A 114 30.42 17.29 5.77
C ARG A 114 30.74 18.14 4.53
N ARG A 115 31.40 17.56 3.52
CA ARG A 115 31.64 18.25 2.23
C ARG A 115 30.33 18.62 1.53
N HIS A 116 29.36 17.70 1.45
CA HIS A 116 28.06 17.99 0.85
C HIS A 116 27.29 19.10 1.57
N ILE A 117 27.37 19.17 2.91
CA ILE A 117 26.72 20.25 3.68
C ILE A 117 27.32 21.60 3.30
N LEU A 118 28.64 21.70 3.19
CA LEU A 118 29.32 22.93 2.77
C LEU A 118 28.96 23.30 1.34
N MET A 119 28.95 22.33 0.41
CA MET A 119 28.51 22.57 -0.97
C MET A 119 27.06 23.01 -1.05
N LEU A 120 26.16 22.45 -0.23
CA LEU A 120 24.77 22.88 -0.14
C LEU A 120 24.62 24.29 0.42
N GLN A 121 25.42 24.68 1.42
CA GLN A 121 25.44 26.05 1.94
C GLN A 121 25.91 27.04 0.87
N GLU A 122 26.97 26.70 0.16
CA GLU A 122 27.47 27.52 -0.94
C GLU A 122 26.45 27.64 -2.07
N LEU A 123 25.81 26.53 -2.43
CA LEU A 123 24.72 26.49 -3.40
C LEU A 123 23.52 27.35 -2.97
N LYS A 124 23.10 27.27 -1.71
CA LYS A 124 22.06 28.14 -1.12
C LYS A 124 22.47 29.62 -1.18
N GLY A 125 23.77 29.92 -1.04
CA GLY A 125 24.32 31.27 -1.17
C GLY A 125 24.36 31.82 -2.61
N LEU A 126 24.32 30.94 -3.62
CA LEU A 126 24.29 31.30 -5.04
C LEU A 126 22.87 31.45 -5.61
N LEU A 127 21.86 30.89 -4.94
CA LEU A 127 20.46 31.04 -5.33
C LEU A 127 20.00 32.50 -5.19
N GLY A 128 19.55 33.09 -6.32
CA GLY A 128 18.82 34.37 -6.34
C GLY A 128 19.64 35.64 -6.57
N LYS A 129 20.94 35.57 -6.87
CA LYS A 129 21.79 36.76 -7.05
C LYS A 129 21.91 37.24 -8.51
N SER A 130 22.22 36.34 -9.44
CA SER A 130 22.41 36.63 -10.88
C SER A 130 22.22 35.36 -11.72
N ASP A 131 21.93 35.51 -13.01
CA ASP A 131 21.74 34.36 -13.93
C ASP A 131 23.02 33.51 -14.10
N GLU A 132 24.21 34.11 -14.03
CA GLU A 132 25.48 33.37 -14.03
C GLU A 132 25.68 32.54 -12.76
N ASP A 133 25.25 33.06 -11.61
CA ASP A 133 25.35 32.35 -10.33
C ASP A 133 24.35 31.19 -10.26
N GLU A 134 23.22 31.30 -10.97
CA GLU A 134 22.24 30.23 -11.09
C GLU A 134 22.76 29.06 -11.95
N GLN A 135 23.54 29.34 -13.00
CA GLN A 135 24.24 28.31 -13.78
C GLN A 135 25.36 27.63 -12.97
N ARG A 136 26.10 28.40 -12.17
CA ARG A 136 27.09 27.85 -11.23
C ARG A 136 26.42 26.99 -10.16
N ALA A 137 25.27 27.43 -9.64
CA ALA A 137 24.46 26.65 -8.70
C ALA A 137 23.98 25.34 -9.33
N ALA A 138 23.49 25.35 -10.57
CA ALA A 138 23.08 24.14 -11.29
C ALA A 138 24.23 23.15 -11.51
N THR A 139 25.44 23.65 -11.79
CA THR A 139 26.63 22.81 -11.97
C THR A 139 27.02 22.13 -10.65
N LYS A 140 27.08 22.88 -9.55
CA LYS A 140 27.30 22.35 -8.19
C LYS A 140 26.22 21.38 -7.75
N LEU A 141 24.97 21.66 -8.12
CA LEU A 141 23.85 20.78 -7.80
C LEU A 141 24.01 19.41 -8.45
N ARG A 142 24.42 19.41 -9.73
CA ARG A 142 24.67 18.19 -10.49
C ARG A 142 25.82 17.40 -9.87
N GLU A 143 26.89 18.06 -9.42
CA GLU A 143 27.99 17.43 -8.69
C GLU A 143 27.52 16.71 -7.42
N ILE A 144 26.69 17.38 -6.60
CA ILE A 144 26.10 16.78 -5.39
C ILE A 144 25.22 15.57 -5.72
N LEU A 145 24.39 15.66 -6.77
CA LEU A 145 23.46 14.58 -7.15
C LEU A 145 24.16 13.38 -7.81
N ILE A 146 25.32 13.57 -8.46
CA ILE A 146 26.13 12.48 -9.01
C ILE A 146 26.79 11.68 -7.87
N GLU A 147 27.32 12.36 -6.85
CA GLU A 147 27.94 11.70 -5.70
C GLU A 147 26.91 11.10 -4.72
N ASN A 148 25.78 11.78 -4.52
CA ASN A 148 24.71 11.32 -3.65
C ASN A 148 23.32 11.52 -4.31
N PRO A 149 22.84 10.53 -5.07
CA PRO A 149 21.55 10.62 -5.74
C PRO A 149 20.37 10.81 -4.79
N ASP A 150 20.43 10.30 -3.56
CA ASP A 150 19.30 10.23 -2.61
C ASP A 150 19.20 11.43 -1.66
N ASN A 151 20.02 12.46 -1.86
CA ASN A 151 19.94 13.67 -1.06
C ASN A 151 18.63 14.44 -1.31
N MET A 152 17.71 14.41 -0.32
CA MET A 152 16.40 15.04 -0.41
C MET A 152 16.46 16.56 -0.64
N GLU A 153 17.37 17.27 0.05
CA GLU A 153 17.49 18.72 -0.11
C GLU A 153 17.97 19.09 -1.52
N ALA A 154 18.96 18.36 -2.05
CA ALA A 154 19.46 18.60 -3.39
C ALA A 154 18.39 18.34 -4.46
N ARG A 155 17.60 17.27 -4.34
CA ARG A 155 16.48 17.00 -5.24
C ARG A 155 15.40 18.09 -5.19
N ALA A 156 15.07 18.59 -4.00
CA ALA A 156 14.10 19.67 -3.84
C ALA A 156 14.57 20.95 -4.53
N ILE A 157 15.84 21.31 -4.35
CA ILE A 157 16.44 22.48 -5.01
C ILE A 157 16.51 22.28 -6.52
N TYR A 158 16.83 21.06 -6.99
CA TYR A 158 16.83 20.74 -8.41
C TYR A 158 15.46 20.98 -9.02
N LYS A 159 14.41 20.38 -8.44
CA LYS A 159 13.02 20.58 -8.87
C LYS A 159 12.63 22.07 -8.91
N ALA A 160 13.03 22.84 -7.90
CA ALA A 160 12.75 24.27 -7.86
C ALA A 160 13.47 25.07 -8.98
N LEU A 161 14.74 24.73 -9.25
CA LEU A 161 15.52 25.34 -10.34
C LEU A 161 14.96 25.00 -11.72
N THR A 162 14.63 23.74 -11.98
CA THR A 162 13.99 23.34 -13.25
C THR A 162 12.64 24.01 -13.40
N ALA A 163 11.79 24.01 -12.36
CA ALA A 163 10.49 24.69 -12.42
C ALA A 163 10.61 26.19 -12.72
N LYS A 164 11.59 26.89 -12.12
CA LYS A 164 11.85 28.31 -12.39
C LYS A 164 12.38 28.52 -13.82
N HIS A 165 13.26 27.65 -14.29
CA HIS A 165 13.77 27.69 -15.66
C HIS A 165 12.65 27.48 -16.68
N ASP A 166 11.81 26.47 -16.46
CA ASP A 166 10.64 26.16 -17.29
C ASP A 166 9.61 27.29 -17.25
N ALA A 167 9.40 27.91 -16.09
CA ALA A 167 8.53 29.08 -15.96
C ALA A 167 9.05 30.29 -16.75
N ARG A 168 10.37 30.57 -16.73
CA ARG A 168 10.97 31.62 -17.57
C ARG A 168 10.85 31.29 -19.05
N LEU A 169 11.06 30.04 -19.43
CA LEU A 169 10.91 29.59 -20.82
C LEU A 169 9.46 29.76 -21.27
N ALA A 170 8.49 29.38 -20.44
CA ALA A 170 7.07 29.61 -20.68
C ALA A 170 6.70 31.10 -20.76
N GLU A 171 7.29 31.94 -19.89
CA GLU A 171 7.10 33.39 -19.93
C GLU A 171 7.70 34.02 -21.19
N SER A 172 8.87 33.55 -21.64
CA SER A 172 9.48 33.99 -22.91
C SER A 172 8.67 33.60 -24.15
N LEU A 173 7.91 32.51 -24.07
CA LEU A 173 6.97 32.10 -25.12
C LEU A 173 5.68 32.93 -25.11
N ARG A 174 5.33 33.54 -23.97
CA ARG A 174 4.19 34.46 -23.85
C ARG A 174 4.61 35.86 -24.31
N LYS A 175 4.32 36.15 -25.58
CA LYS A 175 4.53 37.49 -26.16
C LYS A 175 3.60 38.49 -25.47
N HIS A 176 4.14 39.45 -24.72
CA HIS A 176 3.39 40.53 -24.08
C HIS A 176 3.74 41.88 -24.70
N LEU A 177 2.84 42.87 -24.60
CA LEU A 177 3.17 44.24 -24.97
C LEU A 177 4.04 44.88 -23.86
N VAL A 178 5.15 45.51 -24.24
CA VAL A 178 6.07 46.16 -23.28
C VAL A 178 5.46 47.42 -22.65
N TYR A 179 4.42 47.99 -23.28
CA TYR A 179 3.76 49.21 -22.83
C TYR A 179 2.91 49.01 -21.57
N LYS A 180 3.47 49.34 -20.39
CA LYS A 180 2.84 49.15 -19.06
C LYS A 180 2.23 50.42 -18.46
N THR A 181 2.33 51.58 -19.10
CA THR A 181 1.77 52.82 -18.55
C THR A 181 0.24 52.83 -18.65
N PRO A 182 -0.47 53.21 -17.57
CA PRO A 182 -1.92 53.22 -17.57
C PRO A 182 -2.46 54.31 -18.49
N ILE A 183 -3.44 53.97 -19.31
CA ILE A 183 -4.12 54.90 -20.22
C ILE A 183 -5.57 55.09 -19.78
N SER A 184 -6.08 56.30 -20.01
CA SER A 184 -7.49 56.64 -19.79
C SER A 184 -8.07 57.10 -21.12
N LEU A 185 -9.11 56.42 -21.57
CA LEU A 185 -9.71 56.61 -22.89
C LEU A 185 -11.22 56.65 -22.75
N GLN A 186 -11.82 57.59 -23.47
CA GLN A 186 -13.27 57.76 -23.53
C GLN A 186 -13.66 57.87 -25.01
N PHE A 187 -14.23 56.79 -25.55
CA PHE A 187 -14.78 56.77 -26.89
C PHE A 187 -16.27 56.47 -26.84
N ARG A 188 -17.07 57.24 -27.57
CA ARG A 188 -18.53 57.07 -27.66
C ARG A 188 -18.93 57.01 -29.13
N ASP A 189 -19.51 55.88 -29.54
CA ASP A 189 -19.96 55.62 -30.92
C ASP A 189 -18.88 55.87 -32.00
N VAL A 190 -17.62 55.51 -31.69
CA VAL A 190 -16.48 55.72 -32.60
C VAL A 190 -16.21 54.45 -33.38
N SER A 191 -15.81 54.57 -34.65
CA SER A 191 -15.41 53.42 -35.45
C SER A 191 -14.12 52.78 -34.91
N LEU A 192 -14.06 51.45 -34.98
CA LEU A 192 -12.95 50.65 -34.49
C LEU A 192 -11.58 51.11 -35.04
N LYS A 193 -11.52 51.46 -36.33
CA LYS A 193 -10.30 51.95 -36.99
C LYS A 193 -9.78 53.23 -36.34
N VAL A 194 -10.68 54.18 -36.04
CA VAL A 194 -10.31 55.45 -35.40
C VAL A 194 -9.85 55.23 -33.96
N MET A 195 -10.50 54.32 -33.22
CA MET A 195 -10.04 53.95 -31.87
C MET A 195 -8.62 53.36 -31.90
N ILE A 196 -8.34 52.45 -32.84
CA ILE A 196 -7.04 51.79 -32.97
C ILE A 196 -5.97 52.78 -33.45
N GLU A 197 -6.28 53.67 -34.39
CA GLU A 197 -5.37 54.74 -34.79
C GLU A 197 -5.03 55.70 -33.64
N ALA A 198 -6.02 56.02 -32.80
CA ALA A 198 -5.81 56.83 -31.60
C ALA A 198 -4.93 56.10 -30.57
N LEU A 199 -5.14 54.78 -30.40
CA LEU A 199 -4.29 53.93 -29.57
C LEU A 199 -2.86 53.87 -30.11
N ALA A 200 -2.68 53.69 -31.42
CA ALA A 200 -1.37 53.63 -32.07
C ALA A 200 -0.56 54.91 -31.83
N LYS A 201 -1.21 56.06 -32.00
CA LYS A 201 -0.59 57.39 -31.76
C LYS A 201 -0.27 57.61 -30.28
N GLY A 202 -1.09 57.08 -29.38
CA GLY A 202 -0.93 57.23 -27.94
C GLY A 202 0.17 56.35 -27.33
N THR A 203 0.40 55.15 -27.85
CA THR A 203 1.22 54.12 -27.19
C THR A 203 2.48 53.68 -27.94
N LYS A 204 2.73 54.23 -29.15
CA LYS A 204 3.83 53.81 -30.05
C LYS A 204 3.78 52.32 -30.45
N VAL A 205 2.61 51.68 -30.30
CA VAL A 205 2.37 50.30 -30.75
C VAL A 205 1.72 50.32 -32.12
N ASN A 206 2.22 49.49 -33.03
CA ASN A 206 1.68 49.28 -34.37
C ASN A 206 0.52 48.28 -34.30
N PHE A 207 -0.58 48.61 -34.99
CA PHE A 207 -1.73 47.74 -35.11
C PHE A 207 -1.96 47.39 -36.57
N ILE A 208 -2.11 46.10 -36.86
CA ILE A 208 -2.44 45.55 -38.17
C ILE A 208 -3.86 45.00 -38.09
N LEU A 209 -4.74 45.49 -38.95
CA LEU A 209 -6.13 45.03 -39.07
C LEU A 209 -6.22 44.02 -40.20
N ASP A 210 -6.83 42.87 -39.94
CA ASP A 210 -7.19 41.91 -40.98
C ASP A 210 -8.24 42.50 -41.95
N GLN A 211 -8.21 42.09 -43.21
CA GLN A 211 -9.09 42.59 -44.27
C GLN A 211 -10.57 42.25 -44.05
N GLU A 212 -10.88 41.23 -43.25
CA GLU A 212 -12.24 40.81 -42.95
C GLU A 212 -12.92 41.63 -41.83
N ILE A 213 -12.22 42.61 -41.25
CA ILE A 213 -12.79 43.49 -40.22
C ILE A 213 -13.68 44.53 -40.88
N SER A 214 -14.94 44.59 -40.45
CA SER A 214 -15.92 45.55 -40.99
C SER A 214 -15.56 46.99 -40.58
N ASN A 215 -15.39 47.87 -41.57
CA ASN A 215 -15.01 49.28 -41.37
C ASN A 215 -16.05 50.11 -40.59
N GLU A 216 -17.28 49.61 -40.45
CA GLU A 216 -18.41 50.29 -39.80
C GLU A 216 -18.68 49.83 -38.37
N GLN A 217 -17.88 48.92 -37.80
CA GLN A 217 -18.05 48.50 -36.41
C GLN A 217 -17.81 49.68 -35.47
N LYS A 218 -18.89 50.16 -34.87
CA LYS A 218 -18.87 51.22 -33.86
C LYS A 218 -18.84 50.59 -32.48
N ALA A 219 -17.95 51.10 -31.63
CA ALA A 219 -17.85 50.68 -30.25
C ALA A 219 -17.94 51.88 -29.32
N THR A 220 -18.26 51.60 -28.05
CA THR A 220 -18.19 52.57 -26.97
C THR A 220 -17.28 51.97 -25.89
N LEU A 221 -16.23 52.69 -25.53
CA LEU A 221 -15.22 52.24 -24.57
C LEU A 221 -14.93 53.36 -23.58
N PHE A 222 -15.13 53.07 -22.30
CA PHE A 222 -14.78 53.95 -21.20
C PHE A 222 -13.82 53.21 -20.28
N VAL A 223 -12.54 53.57 -20.31
CA VAL A 223 -11.50 52.98 -19.45
C VAL A 223 -10.76 54.07 -18.71
N ASN A 224 -10.51 53.85 -17.43
CA ASN A 224 -9.79 54.78 -16.55
C ASN A 224 -8.65 54.03 -15.86
N GLN A 225 -7.41 54.50 -16.04
CA GLN A 225 -6.21 53.88 -15.46
C GLN A 225 -6.04 52.38 -15.77
N VAL A 226 -6.33 51.97 -17.00
CA VAL A 226 -6.22 50.57 -17.45
C VAL A 226 -4.95 50.39 -18.26
N SER A 227 -4.33 49.21 -18.21
CA SER A 227 -3.18 48.91 -19.08
C SER A 227 -3.61 48.90 -20.56
N LEU A 228 -2.70 49.19 -21.48
CA LEU A 228 -3.02 49.12 -22.92
C LEU A 228 -3.54 47.74 -23.32
N GLU A 229 -2.97 46.69 -22.75
CA GLU A 229 -3.31 45.31 -23.06
C GLU A 229 -4.75 44.97 -22.63
N ASP A 230 -5.11 45.35 -21.40
CA ASP A 230 -6.46 45.13 -20.85
C ASP A 230 -7.51 45.98 -21.59
N ALA A 231 -7.19 47.23 -21.92
CA ALA A 231 -8.08 48.10 -22.68
C ALA A 231 -8.33 47.55 -24.10
N LEU A 232 -7.27 47.06 -24.74
CA LEU A 232 -7.36 46.40 -26.04
C LEU A 232 -8.15 45.09 -25.96
N ASP A 233 -7.98 44.32 -24.87
CA ASP A 233 -8.74 43.10 -24.64
C ASP A 233 -10.24 43.35 -24.51
N LEU A 234 -10.64 44.35 -23.74
CA LEU A 234 -12.04 44.74 -23.60
C LEU A 234 -12.64 45.15 -24.95
N LEU A 235 -11.89 45.92 -25.73
CA LEU A 235 -12.30 46.38 -27.05
C LEU A 235 -12.46 45.22 -28.03
N VAL A 236 -11.49 44.30 -28.07
CA VAL A 236 -11.48 43.12 -28.95
C VAL A 236 -12.57 42.13 -28.54
N GLN A 237 -12.75 41.90 -27.23
CA GLN A 237 -13.78 41.00 -26.68
C GLN A 237 -15.21 41.51 -26.97
N THR A 238 -15.46 42.81 -26.78
CA THR A 238 -16.79 43.41 -26.99
C THR A 238 -17.23 43.30 -28.46
N ASN A 239 -16.28 43.35 -29.40
CA ASN A 239 -16.55 43.34 -30.84
C ASN A 239 -16.39 41.97 -31.50
N GLN A 240 -16.29 40.87 -30.73
CA GLN A 240 -16.07 39.51 -31.25
C GLN A 240 -14.82 39.39 -32.14
N LEU A 241 -13.79 40.18 -31.83
CA LEU A 241 -12.49 40.11 -32.47
C LEU A 241 -11.54 39.29 -31.59
N ARG A 242 -10.36 38.97 -32.13
CA ARG A 242 -9.20 38.47 -31.39
C ARG A 242 -7.95 39.25 -31.78
N LYS A 243 -6.94 39.18 -30.93
CA LYS A 243 -5.63 39.78 -31.15
C LYS A 243 -4.54 38.72 -31.16
N LYS A 244 -3.47 38.96 -31.90
CA LYS A 244 -2.20 38.23 -31.85
C LYS A 244 -1.08 39.24 -31.67
N ILE A 245 -0.26 39.06 -30.65
CA ILE A 245 0.95 39.86 -30.44
C ILE A 245 2.04 39.25 -31.30
N LEU A 246 2.52 39.97 -32.32
CA LEU A 246 3.57 39.48 -33.20
C LEU A 246 4.95 39.73 -32.57
N ASP A 247 5.12 40.93 -32.02
CA ASP A 247 6.34 41.47 -31.39
C ASP A 247 5.95 42.54 -30.34
N ASP A 248 6.92 43.02 -29.56
CA ASP A 248 6.75 43.97 -28.43
C ASP A 248 5.95 45.23 -28.78
N HIS A 249 5.98 45.62 -30.06
CA HIS A 249 5.35 46.83 -30.58
C HIS A 249 4.36 46.56 -31.72
N THR A 250 3.99 45.30 -32.01
CA THR A 250 3.10 45.01 -33.15
C THR A 250 2.00 44.01 -32.78
N VAL A 251 0.74 44.41 -32.99
CA VAL A 251 -0.45 43.58 -32.74
C VAL A 251 -1.27 43.43 -34.01
N ILE A 252 -1.64 42.19 -34.32
CA ILE A 252 -2.61 41.86 -35.38
C ILE A 252 -3.98 41.67 -34.73
N ILE A 253 -5.00 42.33 -35.25
CA ILE A 253 -6.40 42.15 -34.85
C ILE A 253 -7.15 41.47 -35.99
N TYR A 254 -7.93 40.45 -35.68
CA TYR A 254 -8.63 39.60 -36.65
C TYR A 254 -10.00 39.16 -36.10
N PRO A 255 -10.97 38.78 -36.95
CA PRO A 255 -12.29 38.34 -36.48
C PRO A 255 -12.21 36.96 -35.77
N ASN A 256 -13.06 36.72 -34.77
CA ASN A 256 -13.11 35.46 -34.03
C ASN A 256 -13.80 34.32 -34.83
N THR A 257 -13.28 33.99 -36.02
CA THR A 257 -13.77 32.89 -36.86
C THR A 257 -12.84 31.69 -36.75
N SER A 258 -13.39 30.47 -36.76
CA SER A 258 -12.62 29.22 -36.60
C SER A 258 -11.49 29.06 -37.63
N LEU A 259 -11.64 29.64 -38.82
CA LEU A 259 -10.61 29.67 -39.87
C LEU A 259 -9.42 30.55 -39.44
N LYS A 260 -9.69 31.79 -39.04
CA LYS A 260 -8.67 32.76 -38.61
C LYS A 260 -8.00 32.36 -37.30
N LEU A 261 -8.72 31.65 -36.43
CA LEU A 261 -8.09 31.03 -35.25
C LEU A 261 -7.00 30.05 -35.66
N ARG A 262 -7.23 29.18 -36.66
CA ARG A 262 -6.20 28.23 -37.11
C ARG A 262 -5.00 28.90 -37.78
N GLU A 263 -5.20 30.07 -38.39
CA GLU A 263 -4.16 30.84 -39.06
C GLU A 263 -3.29 31.65 -38.07
N TYR A 264 -3.93 32.31 -37.10
CA TYR A 264 -3.25 33.25 -36.20
C TYR A 264 -2.96 32.70 -34.79
N GLN A 265 -3.62 31.64 -34.33
CA GLN A 265 -3.36 31.09 -33.00
C GLN A 265 -1.99 30.44 -32.92
N ASP A 266 -1.19 30.87 -31.96
CA ASP A 266 0.07 30.21 -31.65
C ASP A 266 -0.23 28.90 -30.91
N LEU A 267 0.45 27.83 -31.31
CA LEU A 267 0.31 26.51 -30.73
C LEU A 267 1.66 26.07 -30.20
N VAL A 268 1.68 25.60 -28.96
CA VAL A 268 2.86 25.00 -28.33
C VAL A 268 2.57 23.53 -28.10
N VAL A 269 3.57 22.70 -28.35
CA VAL A 269 3.55 21.27 -28.03
C VAL A 269 4.37 21.08 -26.75
N ARG A 270 3.75 20.53 -25.70
CA ARG A 270 4.46 20.15 -24.49
C ARG A 270 4.19 18.68 -24.16
N SER A 271 5.26 17.97 -23.84
CA SER A 271 5.21 16.60 -23.35
C SER A 271 5.24 16.61 -21.83
N PHE A 272 4.30 15.92 -21.19
CA PHE A 272 4.26 15.71 -19.76
C PHE A 272 4.48 14.23 -19.46
N TYR A 273 5.39 13.94 -18.54
CA TYR A 273 5.64 12.58 -18.05
C TYR A 273 4.84 12.39 -16.76
N LEU A 274 4.16 11.24 -16.64
CA LEU A 274 3.34 10.88 -15.49
C LEU A 274 4.07 9.82 -14.67
N GLU A 275 4.07 9.98 -13.34
CA GLU A 275 4.70 9.03 -12.42
C GLU A 275 3.73 7.92 -11.95
N TYR A 276 2.47 8.28 -11.68
CA TYR A 276 1.46 7.42 -11.04
C TYR A 276 0.17 7.30 -11.84
N ALA A 277 -0.26 8.37 -12.50
CA ALA A 277 -1.53 8.40 -13.22
C ALA A 277 -1.46 7.72 -14.61
N ASP A 278 -2.57 7.09 -15.03
CA ASP A 278 -2.72 6.53 -16.37
C ASP A 278 -2.88 7.65 -17.44
N PRO A 279 -1.98 7.72 -18.46
CA PRO A 279 -2.06 8.70 -19.53
C PRO A 279 -3.42 8.75 -20.24
N LYS A 280 -4.10 7.61 -20.40
CA LYS A 280 -5.39 7.54 -21.11
C LYS A 280 -6.50 8.24 -20.34
N MET A 281 -6.55 8.01 -19.03
CA MET A 281 -7.51 8.66 -18.14
C MET A 281 -7.27 10.18 -18.08
N VAL A 282 -6.00 10.59 -17.92
CA VAL A 282 -5.63 12.02 -17.86
C VAL A 282 -5.93 12.71 -19.20
N GLY A 283 -5.65 12.08 -20.34
CA GLY A 283 -5.97 12.63 -21.65
C GLY A 283 -7.47 12.82 -21.87
N GLY A 284 -8.29 11.85 -21.46
CA GLY A 284 -9.75 12.00 -21.50
C GLY A 284 -10.26 13.17 -20.63
N LEU A 285 -9.64 13.36 -19.46
CA LEU A 285 -9.95 14.49 -18.56
C LEU A 285 -9.60 15.83 -19.20
N LEU A 286 -8.41 15.94 -19.82
CA LEU A 286 -7.95 17.16 -20.50
C LEU A 286 -8.87 17.55 -21.66
N THR A 287 -9.29 16.59 -22.48
CA THR A 287 -10.24 16.86 -23.57
C THR A 287 -11.62 17.26 -23.07
N THR A 288 -12.11 16.62 -21.99
CA THR A 288 -13.46 16.89 -21.46
C THR A 288 -13.55 18.21 -20.69
N MET A 289 -12.55 18.53 -19.87
CA MET A 289 -12.58 19.71 -19.00
C MET A 289 -12.06 20.98 -19.68
N LEU A 290 -11.03 20.88 -20.52
CA LEU A 290 -10.37 22.03 -21.15
C LEU A 290 -10.69 22.16 -22.64
N GLY A 291 -11.46 21.24 -23.23
CA GLY A 291 -11.82 21.28 -24.65
C GLY A 291 -10.63 21.05 -25.60
N ILE A 292 -9.53 20.49 -25.09
CA ILE A 292 -8.30 20.31 -25.86
C ILE A 292 -8.50 19.17 -26.88
N LYS A 293 -8.37 19.51 -28.16
CA LYS A 293 -8.61 18.58 -29.28
C LYS A 293 -7.39 17.72 -29.63
N GLN A 294 -6.19 18.21 -29.37
CA GLN A 294 -4.93 17.59 -29.79
C GLN A 294 -4.16 17.08 -28.58
N VAL A 295 -4.63 15.95 -28.05
CA VAL A 295 -3.97 15.19 -27.00
C VAL A 295 -3.59 13.83 -27.56
N GLN A 296 -2.33 13.44 -27.38
CA GLN A 296 -1.82 12.14 -27.80
C GLN A 296 -1.15 11.48 -26.59
N THR A 297 -1.45 10.20 -26.38
CA THR A 297 -0.83 9.39 -25.34
C THR A 297 0.14 8.42 -25.98
N ASP A 298 1.33 8.28 -25.42
CA ASP A 298 2.24 7.19 -25.77
C ASP A 298 1.97 6.02 -24.81
N ASP A 299 1.87 4.80 -25.36
CA ASP A 299 1.67 3.58 -24.56
C ASP A 299 3.01 2.98 -24.11
N ARG A 300 4.13 3.38 -24.74
CA ARG A 300 5.49 2.84 -24.47
C ARG A 300 6.13 3.53 -23.26
N LEU A 301 5.82 4.81 -23.08
CA LEU A 301 6.28 5.65 -21.97
C LEU A 301 5.03 6.27 -21.34
N PRO A 302 4.90 6.34 -20.00
CA PRO A 302 3.77 7.00 -19.34
C PRO A 302 3.88 8.51 -19.55
N MET A 303 3.52 8.97 -20.75
CA MET A 303 3.61 10.36 -21.15
C MET A 303 2.42 10.77 -22.01
N ILE A 304 2.11 12.05 -21.91
CA ILE A 304 1.03 12.70 -22.64
C ILE A 304 1.59 13.92 -23.37
N MET A 305 1.34 13.98 -24.67
CA MET A 305 1.71 15.10 -25.52
C MET A 305 0.47 15.95 -25.77
N VAL A 306 0.56 17.21 -25.37
CA VAL A 306 -0.54 18.17 -25.49
C VAL A 306 -0.10 19.28 -26.44
N LYS A 307 -0.96 19.58 -27.42
CA LYS A 307 -0.77 20.69 -28.35
C LYS A 307 -1.93 21.66 -28.24
N ASP A 308 -1.68 22.85 -27.69
CA ASP A 308 -2.68 23.93 -27.60
C ASP A 308 -2.03 25.32 -27.44
N ASN A 309 -2.86 26.33 -27.20
CA ASN A 309 -2.47 27.69 -26.87
C ASN A 309 -1.51 27.72 -25.66
N PRO A 310 -0.38 28.45 -25.70
CA PRO A 310 0.49 28.67 -24.53
C PRO A 310 -0.24 29.20 -23.29
N ASP A 311 -1.37 29.88 -23.43
CA ASP A 311 -2.15 30.38 -22.28
C ASP A 311 -2.76 29.23 -21.43
N ILE A 312 -3.19 28.14 -22.08
CA ILE A 312 -3.84 26.99 -21.42
C ILE A 312 -2.81 26.02 -20.82
N MET A 313 -1.55 26.04 -21.28
CA MET A 313 -0.51 25.09 -20.85
C MET A 313 -0.25 25.04 -19.33
N PRO A 314 -0.16 26.16 -18.59
CA PRO A 314 0.00 26.07 -17.14
C PRO A 314 -1.24 25.54 -16.41
N LEU A 315 -2.44 25.66 -16.99
CA LEU A 315 -3.64 25.04 -16.46
C LEU A 315 -3.61 23.51 -16.67
N VAL A 316 -3.14 23.06 -17.84
CA VAL A 316 -2.88 21.64 -18.12
C VAL A 316 -1.86 21.08 -17.14
N GLU A 317 -0.73 21.77 -16.93
CA GLU A 317 0.31 21.37 -15.99
C GLU A 317 -0.22 21.22 -14.56
N LYS A 318 -1.00 22.20 -14.08
CA LYS A 318 -1.63 22.14 -12.75
C LYS A 318 -2.64 21.00 -12.65
N LEU A 319 -3.46 20.79 -13.68
CA LEU A 319 -4.46 19.72 -13.69
C LEU A 319 -3.79 18.34 -13.68
N ILE A 320 -2.73 18.16 -14.48
CA ILE A 320 -1.90 16.96 -14.45
C ILE A 320 -1.29 16.76 -13.07
N ALA A 321 -0.67 17.80 -12.50
CA ALA A 321 -0.06 17.71 -11.16
C ALA A 321 -1.07 17.38 -10.05
N SER A 322 -2.33 17.81 -10.19
CA SER A 322 -3.39 17.47 -9.24
C SER A 322 -3.86 16.01 -9.33
N GLN A 323 -3.69 15.39 -10.49
CA GLN A 323 -4.15 14.03 -10.76
C GLN A 323 -3.03 12.99 -10.65
N ASP A 324 -1.78 13.38 -10.91
CA ASP A 324 -0.59 12.53 -10.81
C ASP A 324 -0.10 12.40 -9.36
N VAL A 325 -0.98 11.88 -8.51
CA VAL A 325 -0.70 11.62 -7.10
C VAL A 325 -0.45 10.12 -6.87
N PRO A 326 0.44 9.75 -5.94
CA PRO A 326 0.72 8.35 -5.67
C PRO A 326 -0.49 7.63 -5.09
N ASP A 327 -0.70 6.40 -5.52
CA ASP A 327 -1.75 5.56 -4.96
C ASP A 327 -1.42 5.14 -3.52
N PRO A 328 -2.43 5.16 -2.63
CA PRO A 328 -2.24 4.71 -1.27
C PRO A 328 -2.14 3.17 -1.23
N GLU A 329 -1.38 2.68 -0.26
CA GLU A 329 -1.10 1.26 -0.09
C GLU A 329 -1.21 0.85 1.37
N VAL A 330 -1.70 -0.36 1.59
CA VAL A 330 -1.91 -0.92 2.92
C VAL A 330 -1.19 -2.26 3.04
N MET A 331 -0.52 -2.46 4.17
CA MET A 331 -0.06 -3.76 4.63
C MET A 331 -1.16 -4.39 5.47
N LEU A 332 -1.55 -5.60 5.14
CA LEU A 332 -2.54 -6.37 5.88
C LEU A 332 -1.81 -7.48 6.62
N GLU A 333 -1.97 -7.50 7.94
CA GLU A 333 -1.48 -8.55 8.81
C GLU A 333 -2.68 -9.40 9.24
N LEU A 334 -2.62 -10.69 8.96
CA LEU A 334 -3.64 -11.64 9.36
C LEU A 334 -3.05 -12.57 10.39
N GLU A 335 -3.72 -12.74 11.52
CA GLU A 335 -3.34 -13.69 12.56
C GLU A 335 -4.39 -14.79 12.68
N VAL A 336 -3.95 -16.04 12.54
CA VAL A 336 -4.77 -17.24 12.72
C VAL A 336 -4.19 -18.05 13.86
N VAL A 337 -4.94 -18.15 14.94
CA VAL A 337 -4.57 -18.93 16.13
C VAL A 337 -5.55 -20.09 16.27
N GLU A 338 -5.03 -21.31 16.31
CA GLU A 338 -5.81 -22.52 16.61
C GLU A 338 -5.17 -23.29 17.76
N ILE A 339 -5.95 -23.55 18.80
CA ILE A 339 -5.57 -24.35 19.96
C ILE A 339 -6.49 -25.57 19.99
N SER A 340 -5.93 -26.76 19.83
CA SER A 340 -6.66 -28.02 20.02
C SER A 340 -6.11 -28.78 21.22
N ARG A 341 -7.01 -29.28 22.06
CA ARG A 341 -6.69 -30.05 23.27
C ARG A 341 -7.56 -31.30 23.28
N THR A 342 -6.91 -32.46 23.32
CA THR A 342 -7.57 -33.76 23.44
C THR A 342 -7.13 -34.42 24.73
N LYS A 343 -8.09 -34.76 25.59
CA LYS A 343 -7.86 -35.48 26.84
C LYS A 343 -8.63 -36.79 26.82
N ILE A 344 -7.92 -37.91 26.94
CA ILE A 344 -8.49 -39.26 26.98
C ILE A 344 -8.19 -39.86 28.35
N LEU A 345 -9.21 -40.42 28.99
CA LEU A 345 -9.12 -41.16 30.23
C LEU A 345 -9.87 -42.48 30.08
N ASN A 346 -9.13 -43.58 30.00
CA ASN A 346 -9.66 -44.94 29.98
C ASN A 346 -9.31 -45.61 31.30
N ALA A 347 -10.32 -45.97 32.08
CA ALA A 347 -10.14 -46.62 33.37
C ALA A 347 -11.22 -47.67 33.61
N GLY A 348 -10.80 -48.91 33.87
CA GLY A 348 -11.69 -49.99 34.32
C GLY A 348 -11.25 -51.38 33.88
N ILE A 349 -12.18 -52.34 34.01
CA ILE A 349 -11.95 -53.76 33.68
C ILE A 349 -12.76 -54.13 32.44
N THR A 350 -12.10 -54.69 31.43
CA THR A 350 -12.78 -55.20 30.23
C THR A 350 -13.37 -56.58 30.52
N TRP A 351 -14.67 -56.64 30.80
CA TRP A 351 -15.34 -57.92 31.01
C TRP A 351 -15.64 -58.61 29.68
N PRO A 352 -15.61 -59.96 29.65
CA PRO A 352 -15.99 -60.71 28.48
C PRO A 352 -17.47 -60.48 28.15
N ASN A 353 -17.76 -60.27 26.87
CA ASN A 353 -19.10 -60.03 26.35
C ASN A 353 -19.55 -61.07 25.34
N GLN A 354 -18.69 -62.03 25.00
CA GLN A 354 -18.99 -63.11 24.07
C GLN A 354 -18.58 -64.46 24.67
N LEU A 355 -19.47 -65.43 24.49
CA LEU A 355 -19.21 -66.82 24.77
C LEU A 355 -19.11 -67.55 23.43
N THR A 356 -17.96 -68.15 23.14
CA THR A 356 -17.72 -68.87 21.89
C THR A 356 -17.53 -70.34 22.19
N VAL A 357 -18.18 -71.21 21.43
CA VAL A 357 -17.84 -72.63 21.45
C VAL A 357 -16.56 -72.80 20.63
N ILE A 358 -15.47 -73.15 21.31
CA ILE A 358 -14.21 -73.46 20.67
C ILE A 358 -14.42 -74.77 19.90
N THR A 359 -14.34 -74.71 18.58
CA THR A 359 -14.43 -75.93 17.76
C THR A 359 -13.19 -76.79 18.01
N PRO A 360 -13.35 -78.11 18.20
CA PRO A 360 -12.21 -78.99 18.35
C PRO A 360 -11.30 -78.88 17.12
N THR A 361 -10.02 -78.58 17.34
CA THR A 361 -9.03 -78.53 16.27
C THR A 361 -8.53 -79.93 15.99
N THR A 362 -8.61 -80.38 14.75
CA THR A 362 -7.97 -81.63 14.34
C THR A 362 -6.58 -81.31 13.81
N THR A 363 -5.55 -81.80 14.49
CA THR A 363 -4.19 -81.81 13.95
C THR A 363 -4.07 -82.96 12.96
N SER A 364 -4.05 -82.63 11.67
CA SER A 364 -3.63 -83.61 10.66
C SER A 364 -2.17 -83.98 10.91
N GLY A 365 -1.78 -85.23 10.63
CA GLY A 365 -0.43 -85.78 10.92
C GLY A 365 0.77 -85.03 10.31
N SER A 366 0.54 -83.94 9.59
CA SER A 366 1.53 -82.98 9.09
C SER A 366 1.76 -81.77 10.03
N GLY A 367 1.17 -81.75 11.24
CA GLY A 367 1.33 -80.65 12.20
C GLY A 367 0.51 -79.39 11.89
N VAL A 368 -0.37 -79.44 10.90
CA VAL A 368 -1.30 -78.35 10.56
C VAL A 368 -2.57 -78.51 11.40
N THR A 369 -2.84 -77.56 12.29
CA THR A 369 -4.08 -77.45 13.09
C THR A 369 -5.16 -76.79 12.25
N THR A 370 -6.20 -77.53 11.86
CA THR A 370 -7.39 -76.97 11.21
C THR A 370 -8.60 -77.05 12.15
N SER A 371 -9.42 -76.00 12.18
CA SER A 371 -10.67 -75.99 12.95
C SER A 371 -11.65 -76.99 12.34
N ALA A 372 -12.06 -78.02 13.09
CA ALA A 372 -13.04 -78.98 12.59
C ALA A 372 -14.43 -78.35 12.52
N ALA A 373 -15.23 -78.74 11.53
CA ALA A 373 -16.62 -78.29 11.40
C ALA A 373 -17.44 -78.75 12.61
N LEU A 374 -18.20 -77.84 13.22
CA LEU A 374 -19.04 -78.15 14.38
C LEU A 374 -20.22 -79.02 13.94
N THR A 375 -20.16 -80.32 14.23
CA THR A 375 -21.24 -81.27 13.94
C THR A 375 -22.28 -81.28 15.06
N LEU A 376 -23.49 -81.76 14.78
CA LEU A 376 -24.56 -81.87 15.78
C LEU A 376 -24.18 -82.77 16.97
N ALA A 377 -23.33 -83.77 16.75
CA ALA A 377 -22.73 -84.59 17.81
C ALA A 377 -21.70 -83.81 18.64
N GLY A 378 -20.93 -82.91 18.01
CA GLY A 378 -20.00 -82.01 18.70
C GLY A 378 -20.70 -81.00 19.62
N LEU A 379 -21.92 -80.58 19.27
CA LEU A 379 -22.78 -79.75 20.13
C LEU A 379 -23.24 -80.49 21.40
N GLN A 380 -23.45 -81.81 21.31
CA GLN A 380 -23.81 -82.64 22.47
C GLN A 380 -22.61 -82.96 23.38
N ALA A 381 -21.39 -82.83 22.86
CA ALA A 381 -20.14 -83.10 23.58
C ALA A 381 -19.47 -81.83 24.15
N ILE A 382 -20.17 -80.69 24.17
CA ILE A 382 -19.65 -79.45 24.76
C ILE A 382 -19.46 -79.66 26.27
N THR A 383 -18.20 -79.72 26.67
CA THR A 383 -17.78 -79.70 28.08
C THR A 383 -17.22 -78.33 28.42
N GLY A 384 -17.07 -77.99 29.71
CA GLY A 384 -16.66 -76.66 30.16
C GLY A 384 -15.36 -76.13 29.55
N GLY A 385 -14.46 -77.01 29.10
CA GLY A 385 -13.21 -76.63 28.43
C GLY A 385 -13.35 -76.22 26.95
N LEU A 386 -14.50 -76.52 26.32
CA LEU A 386 -14.83 -76.13 24.95
C LEU A 386 -15.56 -74.79 24.87
N ILE A 387 -15.84 -74.16 26.02
CA ILE A 387 -16.48 -72.85 26.11
C ILE A 387 -15.40 -71.79 26.32
N GLY A 388 -15.12 -71.04 25.26
CA GLY A 388 -14.20 -69.91 25.27
C GLY A 388 -14.89 -68.62 25.69
N VAL A 389 -14.23 -67.85 26.54
CA VAL A 389 -14.69 -66.54 27.03
C VAL A 389 -13.80 -65.48 26.40
N SER A 390 -14.38 -64.53 25.67
CA SER A 390 -13.63 -63.50 24.92
C SER A 390 -14.29 -62.12 25.07
N PRO A 391 -13.50 -61.03 25.23
CA PRO A 391 -12.06 -60.99 25.52
C PRO A 391 -11.72 -61.40 26.97
N ASN A 392 -10.46 -61.78 27.25
CA ASN A 392 -10.00 -62.04 28.61
C ASN A 392 -10.12 -60.80 29.51
N PRO A 393 -10.46 -60.95 30.79
CA PRO A 393 -10.54 -59.83 31.71
C PRO A 393 -9.16 -59.16 31.86
N SER A 394 -9.12 -57.86 31.58
CA SER A 394 -7.90 -57.06 31.69
C SER A 394 -8.21 -55.72 32.36
N LEU A 395 -7.25 -55.23 33.16
CA LEU A 395 -7.32 -53.90 33.77
C LEU A 395 -6.70 -52.89 32.81
N ILE A 396 -7.45 -51.85 32.46
CA ILE A 396 -6.98 -50.75 31.63
C ILE A 396 -6.98 -49.47 32.49
N PHE A 397 -5.83 -48.82 32.58
CA PHE A 397 -5.65 -47.50 33.17
C PHE A 397 -4.72 -46.69 32.27
N GLN A 398 -5.31 -45.79 31.48
CA GLN A 398 -4.60 -44.96 30.51
C GLN A 398 -5.14 -43.54 30.57
N GLY A 399 -4.25 -42.58 30.77
CA GLY A 399 -4.52 -41.16 30.60
C GLY A 399 -3.65 -40.60 29.49
N GLN A 400 -4.24 -39.89 28.54
CA GLN A 400 -3.54 -39.19 27.47
C GLN A 400 -3.99 -37.73 27.42
N ASN A 401 -3.04 -36.81 27.27
CA ASN A 401 -3.30 -35.40 27.08
C ASN A 401 -2.46 -34.92 25.89
N ASN A 402 -3.12 -34.42 24.86
CA ASN A 402 -2.49 -33.90 23.66
C ASN A 402 -2.91 -32.44 23.48
N ALA A 403 -1.96 -31.55 23.21
CA ALA A 403 -2.22 -30.14 22.96
C ALA A 403 -1.43 -29.68 21.74
N VAL A 404 -2.11 -29.06 20.79
CA VAL A 404 -1.51 -28.50 19.57
C VAL A 404 -1.87 -27.02 19.50
N ASN A 405 -0.86 -26.19 19.25
CA ASN A 405 -1.01 -24.76 19.02
C ASN A 405 -0.50 -24.43 17.61
N LEU A 406 -1.34 -23.83 16.80
CA LEU A 406 -1.04 -23.39 15.44
C LEU A 406 -1.19 -21.86 15.38
N LEU A 407 -0.09 -21.18 15.07
CA LEU A 407 -0.07 -19.74 14.81
C LEU A 407 0.39 -19.51 13.37
N SER A 408 -0.43 -18.84 12.58
CA SER A 408 -0.07 -18.38 11.24
C SER A 408 -0.24 -16.86 11.18
N ASN A 409 0.79 -16.16 10.69
CA ASN A 409 0.78 -14.69 10.64
C ASN A 409 1.19 -14.14 9.25
N PRO A 410 0.44 -14.44 8.18
CA PRO A 410 0.76 -13.94 6.85
C PRO A 410 0.58 -12.42 6.75
N ARG A 411 1.48 -11.78 5.99
CA ARG A 411 1.47 -10.33 5.72
C ARG A 411 1.43 -10.09 4.23
N ILE A 412 0.58 -9.17 3.78
CA ILE A 412 0.46 -8.83 2.36
C ILE A 412 0.30 -7.32 2.18
N ARG A 413 1.13 -6.74 1.31
CA ARG A 413 1.02 -5.34 0.89
C ARG A 413 0.20 -5.26 -0.38
N VAL A 414 -0.79 -4.38 -0.39
CA VAL A 414 -1.75 -4.27 -1.48
C VAL A 414 -2.04 -2.80 -1.78
N LYS A 415 -2.15 -2.49 -3.07
CA LYS A 415 -2.57 -1.16 -3.55
C LYS A 415 -4.07 -0.96 -3.35
N ASN A 416 -4.48 0.29 -3.20
CA ASN A 416 -5.89 0.63 -3.10
C ASN A 416 -6.69 0.15 -4.33
N LYS A 417 -7.82 -0.53 -4.09
CA LYS A 417 -8.72 -1.12 -5.10
C LYS A 417 -8.14 -2.28 -5.91
N ASP A 418 -6.91 -2.71 -5.63
CA ASP A 418 -6.32 -3.88 -6.29
C ASP A 418 -6.61 -5.15 -5.50
N LYS A 419 -6.92 -6.22 -6.23
CA LYS A 419 -7.09 -7.56 -5.64
C LYS A 419 -5.73 -8.23 -5.49
N ALA A 420 -5.45 -8.73 -4.30
CA ALA A 420 -4.28 -9.54 -4.04
C ALA A 420 -4.66 -10.91 -3.49
N LYS A 421 -3.93 -11.94 -3.93
CA LYS A 421 -4.13 -13.32 -3.50
C LYS A 421 -2.81 -13.93 -3.07
N ILE A 422 -2.81 -14.55 -1.90
CA ILE A 422 -1.70 -15.33 -1.37
C ILE A 422 -2.18 -16.74 -1.03
N MET A 423 -1.40 -17.75 -1.39
CA MET A 423 -1.66 -19.15 -1.05
C MET A 423 -0.37 -19.76 -0.51
N ILE A 424 -0.42 -20.24 0.73
CA ILE A 424 0.69 -20.94 1.40
C ILE A 424 0.19 -22.32 1.77
N GLY A 425 0.79 -23.38 1.21
CA GLY A 425 0.30 -24.72 1.44
C GLY A 425 0.93 -25.79 0.56
N ASP A 426 0.44 -27.00 0.70
CA ASP A 426 0.85 -28.19 -0.04
C ASP A 426 -0.25 -28.63 -1.01
N ARG A 427 0.13 -29.33 -2.08
CA ARG A 427 -0.80 -30.03 -2.97
C ARG A 427 -0.83 -31.50 -2.64
N ILE A 428 -1.95 -32.00 -2.12
CA ILE A 428 -2.12 -33.42 -1.82
C ILE A 428 -2.66 -34.14 -3.07
N PRO A 429 -1.96 -35.16 -3.59
CA PRO A 429 -2.51 -36.02 -4.62
C PRO A 429 -3.53 -36.99 -4.02
N ILE A 430 -4.68 -37.09 -4.67
CA ILE A 430 -5.73 -38.06 -4.38
C ILE A 430 -5.84 -38.97 -5.60
N VAL A 431 -5.64 -40.28 -5.39
CA VAL A 431 -5.77 -41.29 -6.42
C VAL A 431 -7.21 -41.81 -6.42
N THR A 432 -7.93 -41.58 -7.51
CA THR A 432 -9.26 -42.13 -7.76
C THR A 432 -9.15 -43.28 -8.77
N SER A 433 -9.73 -44.44 -8.45
CA SER A 433 -9.74 -45.60 -9.33
C SER A 433 -11.12 -45.72 -10.00
N ASN A 434 -11.18 -45.58 -11.33
CA ASN A 434 -12.39 -45.85 -12.09
C ASN A 434 -12.31 -47.25 -12.70
N VAL A 435 -13.31 -48.09 -12.44
CA VAL A 435 -13.43 -49.40 -13.10
C VAL A 435 -14.27 -49.21 -14.36
N SER A 436 -13.67 -49.41 -15.53
CA SER A 436 -14.41 -49.42 -16.79
C SER A 436 -15.30 -50.67 -16.88
N SER A 437 -16.36 -50.62 -17.69
CA SER A 437 -17.28 -51.76 -17.90
C SER A 437 -16.61 -53.01 -18.49
N THR A 438 -15.36 -52.91 -18.94
CA THR A 438 -14.50 -54.02 -19.42
C THR A 438 -13.56 -54.57 -18.35
N GLY A 439 -13.66 -54.11 -17.09
CA GLY A 439 -12.88 -54.64 -15.97
C GLY A 439 -11.43 -54.11 -15.90
N THR A 440 -11.10 -53.06 -16.65
CA THR A 440 -9.80 -52.37 -16.52
C THR A 440 -9.89 -51.31 -15.43
N ILE A 441 -8.95 -51.33 -14.49
CA ILE A 441 -8.82 -50.33 -13.42
C ILE A 441 -7.95 -49.20 -13.96
N ALA A 442 -8.52 -48.01 -14.13
CA ALA A 442 -7.78 -46.80 -14.49
C ALA A 442 -7.62 -45.92 -13.24
N GLU A 443 -6.39 -45.57 -12.90
CA GLU A 443 -6.07 -44.64 -11.82
C GLU A 443 -5.95 -43.21 -12.38
N ASN A 444 -6.72 -42.29 -11.80
CA ASN A 444 -6.65 -40.87 -12.07
C ASN A 444 -6.15 -40.14 -10.81
N VAL A 445 -5.16 -39.27 -10.95
CA VAL A 445 -4.56 -38.51 -9.84
C VAL A 445 -5.07 -37.07 -9.89
N GLN A 446 -5.82 -36.65 -8.86
CA GLN A 446 -6.30 -35.29 -8.71
C GLN A 446 -5.55 -34.61 -7.55
N TYR A 447 -5.09 -33.37 -7.75
CA TYR A 447 -4.44 -32.60 -6.69
C TYR A 447 -5.45 -31.67 -6.00
N ILE A 448 -5.41 -31.61 -4.68
CA ILE A 448 -6.15 -30.62 -3.88
C ILE A 448 -5.14 -29.76 -3.12
N ASP A 449 -5.31 -28.43 -3.21
CA ASP A 449 -4.52 -27.46 -2.45
C ASP A 449 -5.00 -27.47 -0.97
N VAL A 450 -4.07 -27.69 -0.04
CA VAL A 450 -4.31 -27.54 1.41
C VAL A 450 -3.34 -26.54 1.99
N GLY A 451 -3.81 -25.67 2.87
CA GLY A 451 -3.03 -24.59 3.47
C GLY A 451 -3.87 -23.33 3.64
N LEU A 452 -3.21 -22.18 3.75
CA LEU A 452 -3.83 -20.87 3.89
C LEU A 452 -3.96 -20.21 2.53
N LYS A 453 -5.18 -19.84 2.14
CA LYS A 453 -5.47 -19.03 0.97
C LYS A 453 -6.20 -17.77 1.43
N LEU A 454 -5.58 -16.62 1.18
CA LEU A 454 -6.10 -15.32 1.52
C LEU A 454 -6.24 -14.49 0.23
N GLU A 455 -7.42 -13.95 0.02
CA GLU A 455 -7.73 -13.01 -1.05
C GLU A 455 -8.33 -11.75 -0.44
N VAL A 456 -7.76 -10.60 -0.80
CA VAL A 456 -8.06 -9.31 -0.18
C VAL A 456 -8.18 -8.24 -1.24
N GLU A 457 -9.12 -7.33 -1.03
CA GLU A 457 -9.33 -6.14 -1.84
C GLU A 457 -9.58 -4.96 -0.88
N PRO A 458 -8.54 -4.14 -0.60
CA PRO A 458 -8.67 -3.00 0.29
C PRO A 458 -9.13 -1.74 -0.46
N ILE A 459 -9.95 -0.95 0.20
CA ILE A 459 -10.38 0.38 -0.22
C ILE A 459 -10.01 1.34 0.91
N ILE A 460 -9.01 2.20 0.64
CA ILE A 460 -8.51 3.19 1.59
C ILE A 460 -9.35 4.46 1.42
N SER A 461 -10.03 4.86 2.49
CA SER A 461 -10.80 6.10 2.57
C SER A 461 -9.87 7.30 2.77
N LEU A 462 -10.33 8.48 2.37
CA LEU A 462 -9.62 9.76 2.61
C LEU A 462 -9.52 10.09 4.11
N GLY A 463 -10.40 9.52 4.95
CA GLY A 463 -10.38 9.70 6.40
C GLY A 463 -9.47 8.75 7.18
N GLY A 464 -8.58 8.00 6.50
CA GLY A 464 -7.64 7.07 7.14
C GLY A 464 -8.23 5.70 7.53
N ASP A 465 -9.49 5.43 7.18
CA ASP A 465 -10.09 4.10 7.38
C ASP A 465 -9.85 3.19 6.18
N VAL A 466 -9.61 1.91 6.43
CA VAL A 466 -9.44 0.88 5.41
C VAL A 466 -10.66 -0.04 5.41
N SER A 467 -11.41 -0.03 4.31
CA SER A 467 -12.48 -1.00 4.07
C SER A 467 -11.90 -2.20 3.33
N ILE A 468 -11.97 -3.39 3.89
CA ILE A 468 -11.33 -4.58 3.33
C ILE A 468 -12.41 -5.61 3.00
N LYS A 469 -12.42 -6.09 1.76
CA LYS A 469 -13.13 -7.31 1.38
C LYS A 469 -12.15 -8.47 1.50
N VAL A 470 -12.45 -9.41 2.39
CA VAL A 470 -11.58 -10.54 2.74
C VAL A 470 -12.27 -11.85 2.41
N ASN A 471 -11.56 -12.72 1.70
CA ASN A 471 -11.87 -14.15 1.58
C ASN A 471 -10.67 -14.94 2.12
N LEU A 472 -10.90 -15.68 3.20
CA LEU A 472 -9.87 -16.48 3.86
C LEU A 472 -10.33 -17.93 3.92
N ASP A 473 -9.51 -18.82 3.38
CA ASP A 473 -9.68 -20.28 3.47
C ASP A 473 -8.44 -20.87 4.16
N VAL A 474 -8.63 -21.54 5.29
CA VAL A 474 -7.58 -22.27 6.01
C VAL A 474 -7.91 -23.76 5.97
N SER A 475 -7.08 -24.52 5.26
CA SER A 475 -7.23 -25.95 5.04
C SER A 475 -6.09 -26.71 5.72
N THR A 476 -6.43 -27.73 6.49
CA THR A 476 -5.48 -28.60 7.20
C THR A 476 -5.66 -30.04 6.76
N LYS A 477 -4.55 -30.76 6.54
CA LYS A 477 -4.58 -32.21 6.30
C LYS A 477 -4.97 -32.95 7.59
N GLY A 478 -6.12 -33.59 7.57
CA GLY A 478 -6.65 -34.42 8.65
C GLY A 478 -6.20 -35.89 8.58
N ALA A 479 -6.91 -36.74 9.32
CA ALA A 479 -6.60 -38.16 9.42
C ALA A 479 -6.75 -38.89 8.06
N SER A 480 -5.96 -39.96 7.90
CA SER A 480 -6.10 -40.84 6.73
C SER A 480 -7.20 -41.87 6.94
N VAL A 481 -8.14 -41.94 6.01
CA VAL A 481 -9.21 -42.93 5.96
C VAL A 481 -8.87 -43.94 4.85
N LYS A 482 -8.80 -45.22 5.19
CA LYS A 482 -8.61 -46.28 4.19
C LYS A 482 -9.97 -46.71 3.63
N THR A 483 -10.12 -46.73 2.31
CA THR A 483 -11.31 -47.31 1.67
C THR A 483 -11.23 -48.83 1.65
N ALA A 484 -12.37 -49.50 1.43
CA ALA A 484 -12.43 -50.96 1.30
C ALA A 484 -11.52 -51.51 0.18
N SER A 485 -11.17 -50.68 -0.80
CA SER A 485 -10.25 -50.98 -1.91
C SER A 485 -8.77 -50.81 -1.56
N GLY A 486 -8.43 -50.43 -0.32
CA GLY A 486 -7.04 -50.23 0.13
C GLY A 486 -6.45 -48.84 -0.14
N ASN A 487 -7.16 -47.96 -0.85
CA ASN A 487 -6.69 -46.59 -1.12
C ASN A 487 -6.76 -45.74 0.16
N GLN A 488 -5.70 -44.96 0.40
CA GLN A 488 -5.60 -44.05 1.53
C GLN A 488 -6.10 -42.65 1.13
N LEU A 489 -7.28 -42.28 1.60
CA LEU A 489 -7.84 -40.92 1.46
C LEU A 489 -7.43 -40.08 2.67
N PHE A 490 -7.35 -38.77 2.48
CA PHE A 490 -7.10 -37.81 3.57
C PHE A 490 -8.36 -37.00 3.81
N GLN A 491 -8.79 -36.88 5.05
CA GLN A 491 -9.78 -35.87 5.43
C GLN A 491 -9.14 -34.49 5.30
N ILE A 492 -9.85 -33.50 4.77
CA ILE A 492 -9.39 -32.11 4.70
C ILE A 492 -10.31 -31.28 5.58
N GLY A 493 -9.77 -30.71 6.64
CA GLY A 493 -10.50 -29.76 7.48
C GLY A 493 -10.37 -28.38 6.88
N THR A 494 -11.49 -27.75 6.52
CA THR A 494 -11.52 -26.40 5.94
C THR A 494 -12.23 -25.43 6.88
N ARG A 495 -11.64 -24.25 7.03
CA ARG A 495 -12.19 -23.13 7.80
C ARG A 495 -12.22 -21.93 6.86
N SER A 496 -13.40 -21.51 6.44
CA SER A 496 -13.55 -20.42 5.48
C SER A 496 -14.30 -19.23 6.09
N THR A 497 -13.94 -18.03 5.67
CA THR A 497 -14.59 -16.78 6.07
C THR A 497 -14.57 -15.82 4.89
N SER A 498 -15.74 -15.27 4.55
CA SER A 498 -15.89 -14.21 3.56
C SER A 498 -16.64 -13.06 4.20
N THR A 499 -16.01 -11.90 4.28
CA THR A 499 -16.61 -10.73 4.94
C THR A 499 -16.06 -9.43 4.35
N GLN A 500 -16.78 -8.34 4.63
CA GLN A 500 -16.34 -6.99 4.34
C GLN A 500 -16.43 -6.17 5.63
N LEU A 501 -15.34 -5.51 5.97
CA LEU A 501 -15.19 -4.78 7.22
C LEU A 501 -14.46 -3.46 7.00
N ARG A 502 -14.60 -2.53 7.93
CA ARG A 502 -13.93 -1.23 7.90
C ARG A 502 -13.20 -1.03 9.22
N LEU A 503 -11.91 -0.73 9.12
CA LEU A 503 -10.98 -0.63 10.24
C LEU A 503 -10.22 0.67 10.17
N LYS A 504 -9.79 1.18 11.32
CA LYS A 504 -8.77 2.22 11.37
C LYS A 504 -7.39 1.65 11.14
N ASP A 505 -6.46 2.52 10.76
CA ASP A 505 -5.05 2.18 10.71
C ASP A 505 -4.53 1.65 12.06
N GLY A 506 -3.87 0.50 12.04
CA GLY A 506 -3.35 -0.20 13.22
C GLY A 506 -4.39 -0.86 14.12
N GLU A 507 -5.69 -0.83 13.76
CA GLU A 507 -6.75 -1.45 14.54
C GLU A 507 -6.84 -2.96 14.24
N THR A 508 -6.59 -3.79 15.25
CA THR A 508 -6.82 -5.23 15.15
C THR A 508 -8.29 -5.55 15.42
N GLN A 509 -8.95 -6.21 14.47
CA GLN A 509 -10.30 -6.72 14.67
C GLN A 509 -10.38 -8.23 14.45
N VAL A 510 -11.16 -8.88 15.32
CA VAL A 510 -11.49 -10.29 15.18
C VAL A 510 -12.49 -10.47 14.03
N LEU A 511 -12.08 -11.19 12.99
CA LEU A 511 -12.88 -11.57 11.84
C LEU A 511 -13.92 -12.62 12.20
N ALA A 512 -13.46 -13.67 12.87
CA ALA A 512 -14.24 -14.84 13.21
C ALA A 512 -13.57 -15.61 14.36
N GLY A 513 -14.38 -16.37 15.10
CA GLY A 513 -13.89 -17.28 16.11
C GLY A 513 -14.83 -18.47 16.28
N LEU A 514 -14.27 -19.62 16.66
CA LEU A 514 -15.03 -20.84 16.94
C LEU A 514 -14.45 -21.52 18.16
N ILE A 515 -15.32 -21.86 19.11
CA ILE A 515 -14.99 -22.75 20.23
C ILE A 515 -15.85 -23.99 20.06
N SER A 516 -15.20 -25.15 19.93
CA SER A 516 -15.83 -26.46 19.85
C SER A 516 -15.40 -27.27 21.08
N ASP A 517 -16.37 -27.80 21.82
CA ASP A 517 -16.15 -28.66 22.98
C ASP A 517 -17.00 -29.93 22.81
N SER A 518 -16.34 -31.08 22.82
CA SER A 518 -16.94 -32.40 22.63
C SER A 518 -16.53 -33.31 23.78
N ASP A 519 -17.50 -33.70 24.61
CA ASP A 519 -17.33 -34.65 25.72
C ASP A 519 -18.03 -35.96 25.35
N THR A 520 -17.24 -36.99 25.05
CA THR A 520 -17.72 -38.34 24.76
C THR A 520 -17.42 -39.24 25.95
N LYS A 521 -18.48 -39.79 26.57
CA LYS A 521 -18.36 -40.74 27.67
C LYS A 521 -18.95 -42.08 27.26
N ASN A 522 -18.12 -43.11 27.26
CA ASN A 522 -18.55 -44.47 26.98
C ASN A 522 -18.34 -45.33 28.22
N ILE A 523 -19.43 -45.90 28.73
CA ILE A 523 -19.44 -46.69 29.96
C ILE A 523 -19.93 -48.09 29.61
N GLY A 524 -19.00 -49.04 29.55
CA GLY A 524 -19.32 -50.46 29.49
C GLY A 524 -19.40 -51.03 30.90
N LYS A 525 -20.51 -51.66 31.29
CA LYS A 525 -20.65 -52.23 32.64
C LYS A 525 -21.34 -53.59 32.60
N LEU A 526 -21.04 -54.44 33.57
CA LEU A 526 -21.74 -55.70 33.76
C LEU A 526 -23.12 -55.42 34.39
N PRO A 527 -24.24 -55.87 33.80
CA PRO A 527 -25.56 -55.61 34.37
C PRO A 527 -25.68 -56.20 35.77
N GLY A 528 -26.28 -55.44 36.70
CA GLY A 528 -26.37 -55.80 38.13
C GLY A 528 -25.14 -55.42 38.93
N LEU A 529 -23.98 -56.07 38.70
CA LEU A 529 -22.75 -55.83 39.46
C LEU A 529 -22.16 -54.42 39.24
N GLY A 530 -22.32 -53.86 38.03
CA GLY A 530 -21.86 -52.52 37.67
C GLY A 530 -22.66 -51.37 38.28
N ASP A 531 -23.87 -51.63 38.78
CA ASP A 531 -24.76 -50.61 39.38
C ASP A 531 -24.68 -50.55 40.90
N MET A 532 -23.89 -51.43 41.55
CA MET A 532 -23.73 -51.41 43.00
C MET A 532 -23.00 -50.15 43.48
N PRO A 533 -23.49 -49.49 44.54
CA PRO A 533 -22.75 -48.41 45.19
C PRO A 533 -21.40 -48.94 45.71
N LEU A 534 -20.34 -48.12 45.63
CA LEU A 534 -18.93 -48.44 45.92
C LEU A 534 -18.27 -49.46 44.98
N LEU A 535 -18.87 -50.63 44.73
CA LEU A 535 -18.24 -51.74 44.01
C LEU A 535 -18.42 -51.67 42.48
N GLY A 536 -19.41 -50.93 41.99
CA GLY A 536 -19.72 -50.86 40.55
C GLY A 536 -18.55 -50.41 39.67
N ARG A 537 -17.63 -49.60 40.21
CA ARG A 537 -16.44 -49.12 39.48
C ARG A 537 -15.44 -50.23 39.13
N LEU A 538 -15.42 -51.33 39.89
CA LEU A 538 -14.59 -52.50 39.57
C LEU A 538 -15.24 -53.36 38.47
N PHE A 539 -16.55 -53.22 38.26
CA PHE A 539 -17.32 -53.98 37.27
C PHE A 539 -17.72 -53.14 36.04
N SER A 540 -17.10 -51.98 35.88
CA SER A 540 -17.30 -51.04 34.77
C SER A 540 -15.99 -50.68 34.08
N ASN A 541 -16.08 -50.29 32.82
CA ASN A 541 -15.04 -49.70 32.00
C ASN A 541 -15.52 -48.34 31.51
N ASN A 542 -14.83 -47.28 31.94
CA ASN A 542 -15.17 -45.91 31.59
C ASN A 542 -14.11 -45.37 30.63
N ALA A 543 -14.55 -44.95 29.45
CA ALA A 543 -13.74 -44.25 28.47
C ALA A 543 -14.31 -42.85 28.29
N ASP A 544 -13.62 -41.87 28.87
CA ASP A 544 -13.94 -40.44 28.78
C ASP A 544 -12.97 -39.77 27.80
N GLN A 545 -13.50 -39.14 26.76
CA GLN A 545 -12.74 -38.37 25.79
C GLN A 545 -13.28 -36.94 25.72
N LYS A 546 -12.41 -35.96 25.90
CA LYS A 546 -12.72 -34.53 25.80
C LYS A 546 -11.87 -33.88 24.73
N ASP A 547 -12.52 -33.36 23.71
CA ASP A 547 -11.89 -32.63 22.61
C ASP A 547 -12.34 -31.18 22.65
N LYS A 548 -11.38 -30.26 22.85
CA LYS A 548 -11.62 -28.82 22.86
C LYS A 548 -10.78 -28.16 21.78
N THR A 549 -11.43 -27.43 20.87
CA THR A 549 -10.77 -26.68 19.79
C THR A 549 -11.21 -25.22 19.82
N GLU A 550 -10.26 -24.31 19.86
CA GLU A 550 -10.48 -22.86 19.87
C GLU A 550 -9.75 -22.26 18.66
N ILE A 551 -10.46 -21.50 17.84
CA ILE A 551 -9.92 -20.83 16.66
C ILE A 551 -10.27 -19.36 16.73
N VAL A 552 -9.30 -18.49 16.50
CA VAL A 552 -9.50 -17.04 16.40
C VAL A 552 -8.77 -16.55 15.15
N LEU A 553 -9.50 -15.78 14.33
CA LEU A 553 -8.98 -15.13 13.13
C LEU A 553 -9.09 -13.63 13.34
N SER A 554 -7.98 -12.91 13.19
CA SER A 554 -7.96 -11.45 13.31
C SER A 554 -7.14 -10.81 12.19
N ILE A 555 -7.47 -9.57 11.87
CA ILE A 555 -6.80 -8.79 10.84
C ILE A 555 -6.47 -7.40 11.36
N THR A 556 -5.29 -6.91 10.98
CA THR A 556 -4.79 -5.57 11.32
C THR A 556 -4.26 -4.90 10.05
N PRO A 557 -4.84 -3.77 9.61
CA PRO A 557 -4.31 -2.99 8.50
C PRO A 557 -3.27 -1.98 8.99
N HIS A 558 -2.25 -1.75 8.18
CA HIS A 558 -1.25 -0.70 8.36
C HIS A 558 -1.08 0.08 7.06
N ILE A 559 -1.49 1.34 7.02
CA ILE A 559 -1.35 2.22 5.87
C ILE A 559 0.13 2.61 5.74
N ILE A 560 0.79 2.15 4.67
CA ILE A 560 2.20 2.48 4.40
C ILE A 560 2.31 3.85 3.75
N ARG A 561 1.33 4.18 2.91
CA ARG A 561 1.29 5.44 2.18
C ARG A 561 -0.13 5.97 2.18
N GLU A 562 -0.30 7.15 2.77
CA GLU A 562 -1.57 7.87 2.78
C GLU A 562 -1.69 8.75 1.53
N ARG A 563 -2.93 8.90 1.04
CA ARG A 563 -3.24 9.85 -0.02
C ARG A 563 -3.45 11.23 0.61
N GLN A 564 -2.55 12.16 0.36
CA GLN A 564 -2.78 13.55 0.76
C GLN A 564 -3.92 14.14 -0.07
N THR A 565 -4.94 14.66 0.60
CA THR A 565 -6.03 15.37 -0.08
C THR A 565 -5.56 16.80 -0.35
N PRO A 566 -5.42 17.23 -1.62
CA PRO A 566 -5.15 18.63 -1.89
C PRO A 566 -6.33 19.47 -1.36
N THR A 567 -6.02 20.51 -0.60
CA THR A 567 -7.05 21.41 -0.04
C THR A 567 -7.79 22.11 -1.18
N ALA A 568 -9.11 22.38 -1.00
CA ALA A 568 -9.94 23.02 -2.03
C ALA A 568 -9.33 24.32 -2.57
N ALA A 569 -8.70 25.13 -1.71
CA ALA A 569 -7.99 26.36 -2.11
C ALA A 569 -6.79 26.12 -3.05
N THR A 570 -6.24 24.90 -3.08
CA THR A 570 -5.16 24.46 -3.97
C THR A 570 -5.71 23.77 -5.23
N THR A 571 -7.01 23.48 -5.31
CA THR A 571 -7.65 22.84 -6.48
C THR A 571 -8.65 23.74 -7.20
N GLU A 572 -9.05 24.84 -6.59
CA GLU A 572 -9.92 25.84 -7.22
C GLU A 572 -9.10 26.74 -8.13
N TYR A 573 -9.44 26.73 -9.41
CA TYR A 573 -8.79 27.54 -10.42
C TYR A 573 -9.83 28.25 -11.28
N TRP A 574 -9.66 29.57 -11.42
CA TRP A 574 -10.43 30.33 -12.39
C TRP A 574 -9.90 30.04 -13.80
N ILE A 575 -10.71 29.38 -14.62
CA ILE A 575 -10.33 28.98 -15.99
C ILE A 575 -10.81 29.96 -17.06
N GLY A 576 -11.55 31.01 -16.67
CA GLY A 576 -12.18 31.96 -17.60
C GLY A 576 -13.64 31.64 -17.86
N SER A 577 -14.17 32.19 -18.96
CA SER A 577 -15.51 31.84 -19.46
C SER A 577 -15.42 30.62 -20.38
N GLU A 578 -16.53 29.90 -20.57
CA GLU A 578 -16.58 28.76 -21.51
C GLU A 578 -16.16 29.16 -22.94
N ALA A 579 -16.42 30.41 -23.35
CA ALA A 579 -15.99 30.94 -24.63
C ALA A 579 -14.48 31.25 -24.69
N GLN A 580 -13.81 31.39 -23.54
CA GLN A 580 -12.41 31.81 -23.41
C GLN A 580 -11.73 31.10 -22.23
N VAL A 581 -11.35 29.83 -22.44
CA VAL A 581 -10.61 29.03 -21.47
C VAL A 581 -9.12 29.39 -21.48
N GLY A 582 -8.50 29.50 -20.31
CA GLY A 582 -7.04 29.66 -20.14
C GLY A 582 -6.54 31.10 -20.06
N ARG A 583 -7.42 32.11 -20.14
CA ARG A 583 -7.01 33.48 -19.82
C ARG A 583 -7.06 33.65 -18.30
N GLU A 584 -5.90 33.85 -17.69
CA GLU A 584 -5.84 34.38 -16.34
C GLU A 584 -6.52 35.74 -16.37
N PHE A 585 -7.70 35.85 -15.74
CA PHE A 585 -8.15 37.17 -15.30
C PHE A 585 -7.12 37.57 -14.25
N ARG A 586 -6.14 38.39 -14.64
CA ARG A 586 -5.35 39.13 -13.66
C ARG A 586 -6.38 39.94 -12.91
N ALA A 587 -6.77 39.47 -11.72
CA ALA A 587 -7.55 40.28 -10.81
C ALA A 587 -6.87 41.65 -10.80
N PRO A 588 -7.61 42.76 -11.04
CA PRO A 588 -6.99 44.07 -11.00
C PRO A 588 -6.24 44.12 -9.67
N MET A 589 -4.92 44.33 -9.73
CA MET A 589 -4.16 44.60 -8.53
C MET A 589 -4.77 45.86 -7.94
N THR A 590 -5.62 45.69 -6.94
CA THR A 590 -5.99 46.64 -5.89
C THR A 590 -7.11 46.01 -5.07
N ARG A 591 -6.70 45.30 -4.01
CA ARG A 591 -7.55 45.09 -2.82
C ARG A 591 -8.00 46.44 -2.21
N GLU A 592 -7.44 47.56 -2.67
CA GLU A 592 -7.80 48.93 -2.29
C GLU A 592 -8.97 49.56 -3.08
N GLY A 593 -9.48 48.90 -4.14
CA GLY A 593 -10.50 49.51 -5.02
C GLY A 593 -11.96 49.27 -4.60
N ILE A 594 -12.25 48.22 -3.82
CA ILE A 594 -13.63 47.80 -3.54
C ILE A 594 -14.24 48.56 -2.34
N SER A 595 -13.43 49.22 -1.52
CA SER A 595 -13.92 50.01 -0.37
C SER A 595 -14.42 51.43 -0.71
N LYS A 596 -14.51 51.81 -1.99
CA LYS A 596 -15.01 53.15 -2.40
C LYS A 596 -16.24 53.12 -3.31
N LEU A 597 -16.77 51.95 -3.63
CA LEU A 597 -18.08 51.84 -4.28
C LEU A 597 -19.11 51.58 -3.19
N PHE A 598 -20.02 52.54 -3.03
CA PHE A 598 -21.15 52.57 -2.09
C PHE A 598 -20.94 53.25 -0.72
N VAL A 599 -20.81 54.58 -0.75
CA VAL A 599 -21.55 55.44 0.18
C VAL A 599 -22.21 56.53 -0.67
N PRO A 600 -23.55 56.56 -0.83
CA PRO A 600 -24.22 57.74 -1.34
C PRO A 600 -23.97 58.87 -0.34
N GLY A 601 -23.29 59.92 -0.77
CA GLY A 601 -23.08 61.13 0.01
C GLY A 601 -24.43 61.78 0.34
N ILE A 602 -24.80 61.75 1.61
CA ILE A 602 -25.78 62.68 2.17
C ILE A 602 -25.08 64.04 2.25
N ALA A 603 -25.58 65.01 1.49
CA ALA A 603 -25.17 66.40 1.57
C ALA A 603 -25.43 66.95 3.00
N PRO A 604 -24.55 67.79 3.56
CA PRO A 604 -24.76 68.38 4.87
C PRO A 604 -25.93 69.38 4.81
N ALA A 605 -26.98 69.11 5.59
CA ALA A 605 -28.12 69.99 5.75
C ALA A 605 -27.73 71.26 6.52
N ALA A 606 -28.16 72.41 6.01
CA ALA A 606 -28.15 73.70 6.70
C ALA A 606 -29.10 73.69 7.92
N PRO A 607 -28.88 74.54 8.94
CA PRO A 607 -29.47 74.36 10.27
C PRO A 607 -30.93 74.87 10.34
N ALA A 608 -31.79 74.09 10.99
CA ALA A 608 -33.14 74.51 11.37
C ALA A 608 -33.13 75.20 12.75
N PRO A 609 -34.07 76.13 13.04
CA PRO A 609 -34.05 76.95 14.25
C PRO A 609 -34.61 76.23 15.47
N ALA A 610 -34.13 76.67 16.63
CA ALA A 610 -34.41 76.14 17.96
C ALA A 610 -35.88 76.26 18.41
N ALA A 611 -36.35 75.27 19.16
CA ALA A 611 -37.45 75.37 20.12
C ALA A 611 -37.00 74.79 21.47
N PRO A 612 -37.35 75.40 22.63
CA PRO A 612 -36.86 74.98 23.96
C PRO A 612 -37.98 74.19 24.73
N PRO A 613 -37.84 73.84 26.03
CA PRO A 613 -37.54 72.48 26.50
C PRO A 613 -38.63 71.90 27.43
N THR A 614 -38.42 70.65 27.92
CA THR A 614 -38.99 69.92 29.10
C THR A 614 -39.33 68.47 28.70
N ASP A 615 -39.27 67.42 29.51
CA ASP A 615 -38.65 67.08 30.79
C ASP A 615 -38.78 65.53 30.95
N ASN A 616 -37.83 64.89 31.64
CA ASN A 616 -37.88 63.60 32.35
C ASN A 616 -38.45 62.28 31.74
N LYS A 617 -37.52 61.39 31.32
CA LYS A 617 -37.30 59.94 31.68
C LYS A 617 -38.46 58.87 31.66
N PRO A 618 -38.15 57.54 31.62
CA PRO A 618 -38.37 56.68 30.45
C PRO A 618 -39.46 55.60 30.64
N GLN A 619 -40.04 55.08 29.54
CA GLN A 619 -40.86 53.86 29.58
C GLN A 619 -40.59 52.91 28.40
N ASN A 620 -40.56 51.64 28.81
CA ASN A 620 -40.38 50.38 28.10
C ASN A 620 -41.59 50.06 27.21
N LEU A 621 -41.42 49.51 26.00
CA LEU A 621 -42.51 48.89 25.21
C LEU A 621 -41.95 47.93 24.13
N ASN A 622 -41.80 46.68 24.55
CA ASN A 622 -42.25 45.43 23.93
C ASN A 622 -42.71 45.46 22.45
N ILE A 623 -42.07 44.65 21.58
CA ILE A 623 -42.62 44.22 20.27
C ILE A 623 -42.29 42.71 20.06
N PRO A 624 -43.24 41.85 19.64
CA PRO A 624 -43.12 40.38 19.68
C PRO A 624 -42.55 39.76 18.39
N LEU A 625 -41.93 38.57 18.51
CA LEU A 625 -41.51 37.73 17.37
C LEU A 625 -42.71 36.99 16.75
N PRO A 626 -42.77 36.86 15.41
CA PRO A 626 -43.76 36.01 14.73
C PRO A 626 -43.34 34.53 14.79
N ALA A 627 -44.24 33.69 15.29
CA ALA A 627 -44.10 32.24 15.35
C ALA A 627 -44.91 31.62 14.21
N ASP A 628 -44.20 31.12 13.19
CA ASP A 628 -44.79 30.16 12.26
C ASP A 628 -43.70 29.22 11.73
N LEU A 629 -43.26 28.28 12.57
CA LEU A 629 -42.72 26.99 12.19
C LEU A 629 -42.75 26.08 13.43
N LEU A 630 -43.26 24.86 13.24
CA LEU A 630 -43.28 23.69 14.15
C LEU A 630 -44.63 23.40 14.82
N SER A 631 -45.52 22.80 14.03
CA SER A 631 -46.55 21.86 14.50
C SER A 631 -45.92 20.58 15.07
N PRO A 632 -46.32 20.11 16.27
CA PRO A 632 -46.12 18.73 16.68
C PRO A 632 -47.36 17.85 16.41
N PHE A 633 -47.03 16.65 15.96
CA PHE A 633 -47.80 15.44 15.70
C PHE A 633 -48.88 15.10 16.75
N THR A 634 -50.11 14.84 16.31
CA THR A 634 -51.21 14.27 17.11
C THR A 634 -51.39 12.77 16.83
N PRO A 635 -51.39 11.87 17.84
CA PRO A 635 -51.81 10.48 17.67
C PRO A 635 -53.34 10.33 17.69
N PRO A 636 -53.92 9.31 17.03
CA PRO A 636 -55.37 9.10 17.02
C PRO A 636 -55.86 8.33 18.25
N ALA A 637 -56.96 8.81 18.84
CA ALA A 637 -57.90 8.05 19.67
C ALA A 637 -59.25 8.11 18.94
N GLY A 638 -60.07 7.08 18.81
CA GLY A 638 -60.00 5.67 19.19
C GLY A 638 -61.22 4.95 18.59
N ASN A 639 -61.48 3.72 19.00
CA ASN A 639 -62.84 3.21 19.20
C ASN A 639 -62.80 1.97 20.12
N PRO A 640 -63.89 1.64 20.83
CA PRO A 640 -63.98 0.48 21.71
C PRO A 640 -63.94 -0.85 20.94
#